data_AF-A0A3G8ZJ85-F1
#
_entry.id   AF-A0A3G8ZJ85-F1
#
_cell.length_a   1.000
_cell.length_b   1.000
_cell.length_c   1.000
_cell.angle_alpha   90.00
_cell.angle_beta   90.00
_cell.angle_gamma   90.00
#
_symmetry.space_group_name_H-M   'P 1'
#
loop_
_entity.id
_entity.type
_entity.pdbx_description
1 polymer ?
#
loop_
_entity_poly.entity_id
_entity_poly.type
_entity_poly.pdbx_seq_one_letter_code
_entity_poly.pdbx_strand_id
1 'polypeptide(L)'
;MTKSPGFLAHLRAGGVSMVLDSRNDQLPAILHWGADLGPLSNNQLTELAIAVTGPFGDSRIEAPGRVALLPSAADGWTGTPGIAGSRSGEDFSPALIVTETTAHDGPEATSIRYAASDAHAQLNATIEVGLSSAGIAELTVTLTNTSADRDYQLVGINPFLPVPDRADELLTFTGRYSRERTPQRSSFQVGTYTIASRKGKPGPESGYVMLAGEPGFSFESGQVWGVHLGWSGNQNLTAERSFHGSRLIGAAELLLAGEVTLAPGESYCAPKVYGSFGAGLNDLAGRFHQHLRARSNHPRADRPVVVNTWEALYFDQNEHDLVSLAEAAAAVGAERFVLDDGWFSGRRSDRSGLGDWWVDEDVWPNGLGALIEKVHGLGMDFGLWVEPEMVSLNSALAAAHPEWLFRAGDRQGQPSRNQYVLDLANPGAFEHVLTHLTDLLDRYPIASFKWDHNRPVVEAGHQPTGAPGVQQQTLATYRLMAALKAHQPSLEIESCSAGGGRLDLGIAEFTDRVWPSDCNDALERQAIQRWTALILPPELIGTHVGPETSHTTGRRHHLDFRAATAFWGNMGIEWDIRALQPEEQHRLTQWVALHKQFRHLLHTGRAVVADHADPAMWIHLVVAQDQREAVAGITAVQRSTTWPPGRFRLPGLSPGTTYRIEPLMATSEFLETTWTPAWFRSGTHLTGRMLAQVGLALPALLPERTQLIHLTAVDDPLVGTENALPT
;
A
#
# COMPACT_ATOMS: atom_id res chain seq x y z
N MET A 1 20.16 0.36 27.92
CA MET A 1 21.12 -0.41 28.76
C MET A 1 21.75 -1.46 27.87
N THR A 2 23.07 -1.48 27.75
CA THR A 2 23.81 -2.57 27.11
C THR A 2 23.66 -3.83 27.95
N LYS A 3 23.13 -4.91 27.36
CA LYS A 3 23.02 -6.23 28.01
C LYS A 3 24.12 -7.16 27.49
N SER A 4 24.39 -8.23 28.24
CA SER A 4 25.28 -9.34 27.84
C SER A 4 24.94 -9.88 26.44
N PRO A 5 25.91 -10.45 25.71
CA PRO A 5 25.65 -11.05 24.41
C PRO A 5 24.62 -12.19 24.56
N GLY A 6 23.58 -12.14 23.72
CA GLY A 6 22.50 -13.13 23.65
C GLY A 6 21.52 -13.17 24.85
N PHE A 7 20.22 -12.97 24.60
CA PHE A 7 19.17 -13.17 25.61
C PHE A 7 17.79 -13.47 24.99
N LEU A 8 16.80 -13.76 25.85
CA LEU A 8 15.39 -13.89 25.48
C LEU A 8 14.65 -12.58 25.66
N ALA A 9 14.02 -12.10 24.61
CA ALA A 9 13.28 -10.85 24.64
C ALA A 9 11.80 -11.02 24.32
N HIS A 10 10.97 -10.16 24.89
CA HIS A 10 9.53 -10.17 24.69
C HIS A 10 9.04 -8.76 24.36
N LEU A 11 8.73 -8.55 23.08
CA LEU A 11 8.10 -7.33 22.59
C LEU A 11 6.58 -7.49 22.66
N ARG A 12 5.89 -6.49 23.20
CA ARG A 12 4.43 -6.49 23.36
C ARG A 12 3.85 -5.13 23.01
N ALA A 13 2.97 -5.09 22.01
CA ALA A 13 2.25 -3.87 21.63
C ALA A 13 1.04 -4.23 20.76
N GLY A 14 0.00 -3.40 20.78
CA GLY A 14 -1.20 -3.60 19.95
C GLY A 14 -1.93 -4.94 20.14
N GLY A 15 -1.75 -5.66 21.25
CA GLY A 15 -2.28 -7.02 21.42
C GLY A 15 -1.51 -8.10 20.63
N VAL A 16 -0.27 -7.80 20.23
CA VAL A 16 0.68 -8.73 19.61
C VAL A 16 1.83 -8.99 20.58
N SER A 17 2.30 -10.23 20.61
CA SER A 17 3.56 -10.62 21.25
C SER A 17 4.55 -11.09 20.18
N MET A 18 5.80 -10.67 20.32
CA MET A 18 6.93 -11.23 19.60
C MET A 18 8.01 -11.65 20.61
N VAL A 19 8.32 -12.94 20.64
CA VAL A 19 9.35 -13.51 21.53
C VAL A 19 10.57 -13.88 20.70
N LEU A 20 11.71 -13.27 21.03
CA LEU A 20 12.98 -13.42 20.32
C LEU A 20 13.97 -14.19 21.19
N ASP A 21 14.60 -15.21 20.62
CA ASP A 21 15.69 -15.96 21.24
C ASP A 21 16.99 -15.64 20.53
N SER A 22 18.02 -15.23 21.26
CA SER A 22 19.38 -15.00 20.76
C SER A 22 20.44 -15.61 21.70
N ARG A 23 20.04 -16.56 22.56
CA ARG A 23 20.96 -17.20 23.52
C ARG A 23 22.12 -17.88 22.80
N ASN A 24 23.23 -18.07 23.51
CA ASN A 24 24.46 -18.69 23.00
C ASN A 24 25.04 -17.93 21.79
N ASP A 25 24.92 -16.60 21.81
CA ASP A 25 25.45 -15.70 20.79
C ASP A 25 24.92 -15.98 19.36
N GLN A 26 23.77 -16.65 19.25
CA GLN A 26 23.15 -16.97 17.96
C GLN A 26 22.34 -15.79 17.43
N LEU A 27 22.26 -15.67 16.10
CA LEU A 27 21.36 -14.71 15.45
C LEU A 27 19.92 -14.89 15.93
N PRO A 28 19.13 -13.80 16.09
CA PRO A 28 17.80 -13.85 16.68
C PRO A 28 16.85 -14.78 15.90
N ALA A 29 16.11 -15.62 16.62
CA ALA A 29 15.02 -16.45 16.10
C ALA A 29 13.71 -16.10 16.79
N ILE A 30 12.59 -16.19 16.07
CA ILE A 30 11.26 -15.95 16.64
C ILE A 30 10.72 -17.26 17.23
N LEU A 31 10.43 -17.26 18.53
CA LEU A 31 9.77 -18.37 19.22
C LEU A 31 8.24 -18.26 19.15
N HIS A 32 7.74 -17.03 19.14
CA HIS A 32 6.32 -16.72 19.00
C HIS A 32 6.16 -15.37 18.32
N TRP A 33 5.25 -15.31 17.35
CA TRP A 33 4.76 -14.07 16.76
C TRP A 33 3.27 -14.23 16.52
N GLY A 34 2.46 -13.41 17.19
CA GLY A 34 1.01 -13.50 17.09
C GLY A 34 0.31 -12.87 18.28
N ALA A 35 -0.82 -13.45 18.70
CA ALA A 35 -1.62 -12.94 19.83
C ALA A 35 -0.78 -12.67 21.09
N ASP A 36 -1.15 -11.63 21.84
CA ASP A 36 -0.48 -11.25 23.07
C ASP A 36 -0.53 -12.38 24.11
N LEU A 37 0.65 -12.75 24.64
CA LEU A 37 0.82 -13.77 25.67
C LEU A 37 0.68 -13.22 27.10
N GLY A 38 0.46 -11.91 27.25
CA GLY A 38 0.52 -11.25 28.54
C GLY A 38 1.96 -11.01 29.01
N PRO A 39 2.17 -10.38 30.17
CA PRO A 39 3.52 -10.18 30.71
C PRO A 39 4.14 -11.53 31.12
N LEU A 40 5.37 -11.79 30.66
CA LEU A 40 6.14 -12.99 31.01
C LEU A 40 7.38 -12.61 31.82
N SER A 41 7.67 -13.37 32.87
CA SER A 41 8.94 -13.30 33.59
C SER A 41 10.09 -13.93 32.80
N ASN A 42 11.34 -13.58 33.12
CA ASN A 42 12.52 -14.21 32.52
C ASN A 42 12.53 -15.74 32.65
N ASN A 43 12.01 -16.25 33.78
CA ASN A 43 11.87 -17.69 33.99
C ASN A 43 10.86 -18.30 33.01
N GLN A 44 9.68 -17.68 32.86
CA GLN A 44 8.67 -18.15 31.90
C GLN A 44 9.16 -18.08 30.45
N LEU A 45 9.94 -17.05 30.08
CA LEU A 45 10.56 -16.98 28.76
C LEU A 45 11.55 -18.14 28.54
N THR A 46 12.33 -18.48 29.57
CA THR A 46 13.28 -19.59 29.51
C THR A 46 12.56 -20.93 29.37
N GLU A 47 11.52 -21.15 30.19
CA GLU A 47 10.66 -22.34 30.10
C GLU A 47 9.96 -22.44 28.73
N LEU A 48 9.47 -21.33 28.18
CA LEU A 48 8.90 -21.29 26.83
C LEU A 48 9.94 -21.72 25.80
N ALA A 49 11.14 -21.16 25.85
CA ALA A 49 12.20 -21.48 24.90
C ALA A 49 12.61 -22.97 24.97
N ILE A 50 12.64 -23.56 26.18
CA ILE A 50 12.86 -25.00 26.37
C ILE A 50 11.70 -25.80 25.74
N ALA A 51 10.45 -25.39 25.99
CA ALA A 51 9.26 -26.12 25.54
C ALA A 51 9.05 -26.15 24.03
N VAL A 52 9.53 -25.12 23.30
CA VAL A 52 9.33 -24.99 21.84
C VAL A 52 10.57 -25.38 21.02
N THR A 53 11.68 -25.75 21.66
CA THR A 53 12.86 -26.24 20.93
C THR A 53 12.56 -27.63 20.38
N GLY A 54 12.48 -27.73 19.04
CA GLY A 54 12.19 -28.98 18.35
C GLY A 54 13.31 -30.02 18.46
N PRO A 55 12.99 -31.33 18.32
CA PRO A 55 13.99 -32.39 18.26
C PRO A 55 14.83 -32.32 16.97
N PHE A 56 15.95 -33.05 16.93
CA PHE A 56 16.70 -33.27 15.69
C PHE A 56 15.84 -34.06 14.68
N GLY A 57 15.97 -33.74 13.39
CA GLY A 57 15.28 -34.45 12.32
C GLY A 57 15.93 -35.80 11.94
N ASP A 58 15.25 -36.56 11.07
CA ASP A 58 15.65 -37.91 10.65
C ASP A 58 16.99 -37.94 9.88
N SER A 59 17.30 -36.87 9.14
CA SER A 59 18.61 -36.62 8.52
C SER A 59 19.46 -35.78 9.46
N ARG A 60 20.55 -36.36 9.99
CA ARG A 60 21.35 -35.76 11.09
C ARG A 60 22.16 -34.53 10.66
N ILE A 61 21.52 -33.36 10.71
CA ILE A 61 22.20 -32.13 11.07
C ILE A 61 22.07 -32.04 12.60
N GLU A 62 23.19 -32.08 13.32
CA GLU A 62 23.22 -32.10 14.80
C GLU A 62 22.99 -30.70 15.40
N ALA A 63 22.14 -29.90 14.78
CA ALA A 63 21.67 -28.61 15.27
C ALA A 63 20.14 -28.68 15.50
N PRO A 64 19.61 -28.16 16.64
CA PRO A 64 18.16 -28.08 16.85
C PRO A 64 17.51 -27.28 15.71
N GLY A 65 16.27 -27.63 15.34
CA GLY A 65 15.50 -26.98 14.26
C GLY A 65 15.06 -25.53 14.55
N ARG A 66 16.00 -24.68 14.96
CA ARG A 66 15.83 -23.26 15.26
C ARG A 66 16.20 -22.46 14.03
N VAL A 67 15.22 -21.77 13.44
CA VAL A 67 15.44 -20.95 12.25
C VAL A 67 15.59 -19.48 12.68
N ALA A 68 16.78 -18.92 12.46
CA ALA A 68 17.03 -17.49 12.69
C ALA A 68 16.29 -16.61 11.68
N LEU A 69 16.14 -15.32 12.00
CA LEU A 69 15.60 -14.31 11.08
C LEU A 69 16.40 -14.20 9.78
N LEU A 70 17.69 -14.54 9.83
CA LEU A 70 18.57 -14.72 8.69
C LEU A 70 19.07 -16.18 8.68
N PRO A 71 18.33 -17.11 8.06
CA PRO A 71 18.72 -18.52 8.04
C PRO A 71 20.09 -18.71 7.34
N SER A 72 21.02 -19.47 7.93
CA SER A 72 22.37 -19.65 7.36
C SER A 72 22.75 -21.13 7.25
N ALA A 73 23.50 -21.46 6.19
CA ALA A 73 24.10 -22.79 6.04
C ALA A 73 25.08 -23.09 7.19
N ALA A 74 25.69 -22.07 7.80
CA ALA A 74 26.52 -22.21 8.99
C ALA A 74 25.75 -22.81 10.19
N ASP A 75 24.44 -22.57 10.27
CA ASP A 75 23.54 -23.13 11.28
C ASP A 75 22.89 -24.45 10.83
N GLY A 76 23.31 -25.00 9.69
CA GLY A 76 22.73 -26.20 9.10
C GLY A 76 21.40 -25.97 8.37
N TRP A 77 21.05 -24.72 8.06
CA TRP A 77 19.89 -24.43 7.22
C TRP A 77 20.16 -24.85 5.77
N THR A 78 19.23 -25.61 5.18
CA THR A 78 19.34 -26.13 3.79
C THR A 78 18.37 -25.46 2.82
N GLY A 79 17.66 -24.44 3.26
CA GLY A 79 16.68 -23.69 2.47
C GLY A 79 17.25 -22.41 1.87
N THR A 80 16.39 -21.44 1.56
CA THR A 80 16.83 -20.13 1.07
C THR A 80 17.66 -19.40 2.15
N PRO A 81 18.90 -18.96 1.87
CA PRO A 81 19.74 -18.30 2.87
C PRO A 81 19.32 -16.85 3.10
N GLY A 82 19.44 -16.41 4.35
CA GLY A 82 19.16 -15.05 4.79
C GLY A 82 20.19 -14.02 4.33
N ILE A 83 21.42 -14.42 4.07
CA ILE A 83 22.43 -13.61 3.39
C ILE A 83 23.01 -14.45 2.26
N ALA A 84 22.98 -13.91 1.05
CA ALA A 84 23.62 -14.50 -0.12
C ALA A 84 24.62 -13.50 -0.69
N GLY A 85 25.85 -13.93 -0.92
CA GLY A 85 26.93 -13.12 -1.47
C GLY A 85 28.23 -13.91 -1.45
N SER A 86 29.32 -13.33 -1.95
CA SER A 86 30.64 -13.94 -1.85
C SER A 86 31.75 -12.94 -2.17
N ARG A 87 32.99 -13.31 -1.85
CA ARG A 87 34.20 -12.67 -2.38
C ARG A 87 34.77 -13.52 -3.50
N SER A 88 34.22 -13.38 -4.70
CA SER A 88 34.61 -14.21 -5.85
C SER A 88 34.49 -15.73 -5.58
N GLY A 89 33.43 -16.15 -4.91
CA GLY A 89 33.17 -17.56 -4.54
C GLY A 89 33.70 -17.98 -3.17
N GLU A 90 34.50 -17.17 -2.50
CA GLU A 90 34.89 -17.36 -1.09
C GLU A 90 33.89 -16.67 -0.15
N ASP A 91 33.93 -17.00 1.15
CA ASP A 91 33.14 -16.34 2.21
C ASP A 91 31.61 -16.30 1.97
N PHE A 92 31.10 -17.29 1.22
CA PHE A 92 29.70 -17.33 0.80
C PHE A 92 28.71 -17.74 1.89
N SER A 93 29.21 -18.34 2.98
CA SER A 93 28.42 -18.88 4.09
C SER A 93 28.83 -18.20 5.40
N PRO A 94 28.42 -16.94 5.63
CA PRO A 94 28.78 -16.24 6.86
C PRO A 94 28.21 -16.92 8.10
N ALA A 95 29.06 -17.09 9.11
CA ALA A 95 28.78 -17.65 10.43
C ALA A 95 28.75 -16.51 11.47
N LEU A 96 27.74 -15.63 11.34
CA LEU A 96 27.59 -14.45 12.20
C LEU A 96 27.25 -14.86 13.64
N ILE A 97 28.02 -14.35 14.60
CA ILE A 97 27.73 -14.45 16.04
C ILE A 97 27.32 -13.10 16.60
N VAL A 98 26.29 -13.08 17.46
CA VAL A 98 25.83 -11.88 18.15
C VAL A 98 26.89 -11.45 19.17
N THR A 99 27.39 -10.23 19.01
CA THR A 99 28.41 -9.65 19.89
C THR A 99 27.82 -8.65 20.88
N GLU A 100 26.71 -8.02 20.52
CA GLU A 100 26.04 -7.03 21.35
C GLU A 100 24.53 -7.04 21.09
N THR A 101 23.76 -6.86 22.17
CA THR A 101 22.32 -6.64 22.07
C THR A 101 21.90 -5.40 22.85
N THR A 102 21.17 -4.51 22.17
CA THR A 102 20.64 -3.28 22.76
C THR A 102 19.13 -3.22 22.58
N ALA A 103 18.41 -3.04 23.68
CA ALA A 103 16.98 -2.77 23.66
C ALA A 103 16.71 -1.26 23.64
N HIS A 104 15.78 -0.84 22.81
CA HIS A 104 15.32 0.53 22.66
C HIS A 104 13.82 0.58 22.93
N ASP A 105 13.43 1.31 23.98
CA ASP A 105 12.02 1.58 24.28
C ASP A 105 11.71 3.01 23.80
N GLY A 106 10.98 3.11 22.70
CA GLY A 106 10.49 4.36 22.14
C GLY A 106 8.98 4.53 22.33
N PRO A 107 8.46 5.77 22.21
CA PRO A 107 7.02 6.01 22.28
C PRO A 107 6.24 5.39 21.11
N GLU A 108 6.88 5.24 19.95
CA GLU A 108 6.24 4.70 18.73
C GLU A 108 6.42 3.19 18.55
N ALA A 109 7.55 2.66 19.01
CA ALA A 109 7.89 1.24 18.94
C ALA A 109 8.88 0.86 20.03
N THR A 110 8.84 -0.40 20.45
CA THR A 110 9.94 -1.04 21.17
C THR A 110 10.74 -1.88 20.18
N SER A 111 12.05 -1.70 20.14
CA SER A 111 12.94 -2.47 19.27
C SER A 111 14.13 -3.08 20.01
N ILE A 112 14.71 -4.09 19.36
CA ILE A 112 15.95 -4.73 19.80
C ILE A 112 16.90 -4.78 18.63
N ARG A 113 18.08 -4.23 18.84
CA ARG A 113 19.19 -4.26 17.93
C ARG A 113 20.17 -5.35 18.33
N TYR A 114 20.52 -6.20 17.39
CA TYR A 114 21.55 -7.23 17.50
C TYR A 114 22.71 -6.84 16.58
N ALA A 115 23.89 -6.59 17.15
CA ALA A 115 25.11 -6.50 16.39
C ALA A 115 25.74 -7.89 16.32
N ALA A 116 26.11 -8.32 15.12
CA ALA A 116 26.72 -9.62 14.88
C ALA A 116 27.95 -9.49 13.98
N SER A 117 28.91 -10.39 14.14
CA SER A 117 30.16 -10.37 13.37
C SER A 117 30.57 -11.77 12.97
N ASP A 118 31.19 -11.89 11.80
CA ASP A 118 31.96 -13.04 11.35
C ASP A 118 33.38 -12.56 11.05
N ALA A 119 34.33 -12.95 11.90
CA ALA A 119 35.72 -12.55 11.76
C ALA A 119 36.43 -13.21 10.56
N HIS A 120 35.96 -14.39 10.12
CA HIS A 120 36.54 -15.10 8.98
C HIS A 120 36.04 -14.51 7.66
N ALA A 121 34.73 -14.38 7.50
CA ALA A 121 34.14 -13.74 6.32
C ALA A 121 34.40 -12.21 6.27
N GLN A 122 34.84 -11.63 7.40
CA GLN A 122 35.06 -10.20 7.58
C GLN A 122 33.78 -9.41 7.26
N LEU A 123 32.70 -9.80 7.93
CA LEU A 123 31.38 -9.19 7.79
C LEU A 123 30.80 -8.84 9.16
N ASN A 124 30.21 -7.66 9.25
CA ASN A 124 29.36 -7.28 10.39
C ASN A 124 27.92 -7.16 9.92
N ALA A 125 26.97 -7.62 10.73
CA ALA A 125 25.55 -7.43 10.50
C ALA A 125 24.92 -6.70 11.69
N THR A 126 24.00 -5.79 11.40
CA THR A 126 23.08 -5.22 12.39
C THR A 126 21.67 -5.66 12.04
N ILE A 127 20.99 -6.33 12.97
CA ILE A 127 19.60 -6.78 12.81
C ILE A 127 18.78 -6.02 13.84
N GLU A 128 17.82 -5.23 13.38
CA GLU A 128 16.90 -4.52 14.26
C GLU A 128 15.49 -5.08 14.09
N VAL A 129 14.91 -5.53 15.21
CA VAL A 129 13.56 -6.08 15.29
C VAL A 129 12.72 -5.17 16.18
N GLY A 130 11.73 -4.49 15.59
CA GLY A 130 10.80 -3.61 16.26
C GLY A 130 9.39 -4.18 16.32
N LEU A 131 8.61 -3.74 17.30
CA LEU A 131 7.17 -3.89 17.34
C LEU A 131 6.55 -2.51 17.62
N SER A 132 5.87 -1.96 16.62
CA SER A 132 5.19 -0.67 16.74
C SER A 132 4.01 -0.73 17.71
N SER A 133 3.54 0.43 18.17
CA SER A 133 2.36 0.57 19.02
C SER A 133 1.10 -0.09 18.44
N ALA A 134 0.97 -0.14 17.10
CA ALA A 134 -0.09 -0.83 16.37
C ALA A 134 0.10 -2.36 16.27
N GLY A 135 1.23 -2.90 16.72
CA GLY A 135 1.57 -4.32 16.62
C GLY A 135 2.10 -4.75 15.24
N ILE A 136 2.57 -3.81 14.42
CA ILE A 136 3.36 -4.12 13.21
C ILE A 136 4.79 -4.44 13.63
N ALA A 137 5.26 -5.62 13.24
CA ALA A 137 6.66 -6.02 13.37
C ALA A 137 7.48 -5.33 12.27
N GLU A 138 8.63 -4.78 12.63
CA GLU A 138 9.51 -4.07 11.71
C GLU A 138 10.89 -4.72 11.75
N LEU A 139 11.42 -5.13 10.61
CA LEU A 139 12.72 -5.79 10.51
C LEU A 139 13.61 -5.03 9.55
N THR A 140 14.77 -4.61 10.04
CA THR A 140 15.81 -3.94 9.25
C THR A 140 17.13 -4.69 9.42
N VAL A 141 17.85 -4.90 8.32
CA VAL A 141 19.14 -5.60 8.32
C VAL A 141 20.16 -4.77 7.57
N THR A 142 21.30 -4.50 8.20
CA THR A 142 22.45 -3.85 7.58
C THR A 142 23.63 -4.80 7.58
N LEU A 143 24.27 -4.99 6.43
CA LEU A 143 25.50 -5.76 6.28
C LEU A 143 26.65 -4.82 5.96
N THR A 144 27.79 -5.00 6.61
CA THR A 144 29.01 -4.18 6.42
C THR A 144 30.18 -5.08 6.09
N ASN A 145 30.93 -4.71 5.04
CA ASN A 145 32.18 -5.35 4.71
C ASN A 145 33.31 -4.81 5.62
N THR A 146 33.85 -5.65 6.50
CA THR A 146 34.94 -5.26 7.41
C THR A 146 36.31 -5.74 6.94
N SER A 147 36.40 -6.27 5.73
CA SER A 147 37.69 -6.55 5.08
C SER A 147 38.48 -5.26 4.91
N ALA A 148 39.80 -5.36 4.98
CA ALA A 148 40.69 -4.20 4.81
C ALA A 148 40.93 -3.86 3.33
N ASP A 149 40.81 -4.84 2.44
CA ASP A 149 41.31 -4.74 1.07
C ASP A 149 40.50 -5.54 0.03
N ARG A 150 39.49 -6.31 0.44
CA ARG A 150 38.67 -7.11 -0.48
C ARG A 150 37.22 -6.64 -0.53
N ASP A 151 36.66 -6.65 -1.73
CA ASP A 151 35.24 -6.38 -1.96
C ASP A 151 34.37 -7.60 -1.61
N TYR A 152 33.10 -7.36 -1.29
CA TYR A 152 32.08 -8.40 -1.11
C TYR A 152 30.93 -8.19 -2.10
N GLN A 153 30.70 -9.16 -2.99
CA GLN A 153 29.59 -9.11 -3.92
C GLN A 153 28.33 -9.61 -3.22
N LEU A 154 27.38 -8.71 -2.98
CA LEU A 154 26.10 -9.06 -2.37
C LEU A 154 25.13 -9.56 -3.44
N VAL A 155 24.47 -10.68 -3.17
CA VAL A 155 23.39 -11.23 -4.00
C VAL A 155 22.02 -10.93 -3.38
N GLY A 156 21.91 -10.91 -2.05
CA GLY A 156 20.70 -10.49 -1.38
C GLY A 156 20.72 -10.69 0.13
N ILE A 157 19.81 -9.99 0.81
CA ILE A 157 19.50 -10.17 2.23
C ILE A 157 18.02 -10.54 2.33
N ASN A 158 17.74 -11.77 2.75
CA ASN A 158 16.40 -12.37 2.80
C ASN A 158 15.96 -12.62 4.24
N PRO A 159 15.40 -11.61 4.93
CA PRO A 159 14.82 -11.84 6.25
C PRO A 159 13.55 -12.70 6.15
N PHE A 160 13.42 -13.65 7.07
CA PHE A 160 12.26 -14.55 7.18
C PHE A 160 11.61 -14.46 8.56
N LEU A 161 10.28 -14.45 8.57
CA LEU A 161 9.47 -14.54 9.78
C LEU A 161 8.78 -15.92 9.79
N PRO A 162 9.01 -16.74 10.83
CA PRO A 162 8.34 -18.04 10.94
C PRO A 162 6.86 -17.88 11.27
N VAL A 163 6.05 -18.77 10.71
CA VAL A 163 4.61 -18.89 10.98
C VAL A 163 4.29 -20.28 11.52
N PRO A 164 3.26 -20.43 12.38
CA PRO A 164 2.98 -21.71 13.01
C PRO A 164 2.40 -22.73 12.01
N ASP A 165 2.42 -24.00 12.39
CA ASP A 165 2.00 -25.08 11.48
C ASP A 165 0.54 -25.02 11.01
N ARG A 166 -0.30 -24.34 11.79
CA ARG A 166 -1.70 -24.09 11.44
C ARG A 166 -1.87 -23.07 10.30
N ALA A 167 -0.84 -22.27 9.99
CA ALA A 167 -0.81 -21.37 8.85
C ALA A 167 -0.52 -22.15 7.55
N ASP A 168 -1.48 -22.95 7.10
CA ASP A 168 -1.32 -23.90 5.99
C ASP A 168 -1.99 -23.44 4.67
N GLU A 169 -2.56 -22.23 4.66
CA GLU A 169 -3.10 -21.59 3.46
C GLU A 169 -2.36 -20.27 3.17
N LEU A 170 -1.97 -20.06 1.92
CA LEU A 170 -1.37 -18.83 1.43
C LEU A 170 -2.43 -17.98 0.71
N LEU A 171 -2.45 -16.68 0.98
CA LEU A 171 -3.11 -15.67 0.13
C LEU A 171 -2.04 -14.73 -0.43
N THR A 172 -1.99 -14.67 -1.75
CA THR A 172 -1.02 -13.87 -2.50
C THR A 172 -1.76 -13.03 -3.53
N PHE A 173 -1.05 -12.10 -4.16
CA PHE A 173 -1.64 -11.21 -5.15
C PHE A 173 -0.94 -11.31 -6.50
N THR A 174 -1.70 -11.02 -7.54
CA THR A 174 -1.20 -10.74 -8.89
C THR A 174 -1.99 -9.56 -9.44
N GLY A 175 -1.93 -9.36 -10.75
CA GLY A 175 -2.71 -8.37 -11.45
C GLY A 175 -2.13 -8.08 -12.81
N ARG A 176 -2.67 -7.04 -13.41
CA ARG A 176 -2.17 -6.40 -14.63
C ARG A 176 -2.66 -4.96 -14.64
N TYR A 177 -2.14 -4.15 -15.55
CA TYR A 177 -2.67 -2.80 -15.78
C TYR A 177 -4.20 -2.82 -15.83
N SER A 178 -4.84 -1.88 -15.13
CA SER A 178 -6.30 -1.77 -14.96
C SER A 178 -7.00 -2.90 -14.20
N ARG A 179 -6.26 -3.84 -13.58
CA ARG A 179 -6.82 -4.95 -12.76
C ARG A 179 -5.80 -5.45 -11.75
N GLU A 180 -5.38 -4.57 -10.87
CA GLU A 180 -4.32 -4.86 -9.93
C GLU A 180 -4.81 -5.50 -8.61
N ARG A 181 -3.89 -6.14 -7.88
CA ARG A 181 -4.16 -6.81 -6.58
C ARG A 181 -5.30 -7.84 -6.67
N THR A 182 -5.25 -8.69 -7.70
CA THR A 182 -6.12 -9.87 -7.81
C THR A 182 -5.66 -10.94 -6.82
N PRO A 183 -6.50 -11.39 -5.88
CA PRO A 183 -6.13 -12.38 -4.86
C PRO A 183 -5.99 -13.79 -5.45
N GLN A 184 -5.06 -14.58 -4.90
CA GLN A 184 -4.83 -15.98 -5.22
C GLN A 184 -4.64 -16.79 -3.94
N ARG A 185 -5.45 -17.83 -3.75
CA ARG A 185 -5.35 -18.74 -2.60
C ARG A 185 -4.72 -20.07 -3.02
N SER A 186 -3.81 -20.58 -2.21
CA SER A 186 -3.16 -21.88 -2.39
C SER A 186 -2.80 -22.51 -1.04
N SER A 187 -2.48 -23.80 -1.03
CA SER A 187 -1.95 -24.45 0.16
C SER A 187 -0.47 -24.14 0.35
N PHE A 188 0.00 -24.11 1.60
CA PHE A 188 1.42 -23.93 1.92
C PHE A 188 2.19 -25.25 1.73
N GLN A 189 2.50 -25.55 0.48
CA GLN A 189 3.21 -26.77 0.06
C GLN A 189 4.65 -26.80 0.55
N VAL A 190 5.20 -28.01 0.77
CA VAL A 190 6.63 -28.21 1.02
C VAL A 190 7.43 -27.75 -0.20
N GLY A 191 8.47 -26.97 0.03
CA GLY A 191 9.26 -26.29 -1.00
C GLY A 191 9.19 -24.78 -0.86
N THR A 192 9.64 -24.09 -1.92
CA THR A 192 9.75 -22.63 -1.95
C THR A 192 8.82 -22.09 -3.02
N TYR A 193 7.93 -21.19 -2.63
CA TYR A 193 7.07 -20.41 -3.51
C TYR A 193 7.53 -18.95 -3.47
N THR A 194 7.82 -18.35 -4.63
CA THR A 194 8.31 -16.95 -4.69
C THR A 194 7.59 -16.19 -5.79
N ILE A 195 7.20 -14.96 -5.47
CA ILE A 195 6.71 -13.95 -6.42
C ILE A 195 7.80 -12.90 -6.56
N ALA A 196 8.35 -12.77 -7.77
CA ALA A 196 9.45 -11.85 -8.07
C ALA A 196 8.97 -10.71 -8.98
N SER A 197 9.28 -9.46 -8.61
CA SER A 197 9.14 -8.29 -9.47
C SER A 197 10.52 -7.89 -10.00
N ARG A 198 10.67 -7.86 -11.33
CA ARG A 198 11.93 -7.57 -12.05
C ARG A 198 11.84 -6.36 -12.98
N LYS A 199 10.91 -5.44 -12.70
CA LYS A 199 10.58 -4.31 -13.57
C LYS A 199 11.23 -2.99 -13.12
N GLY A 200 12.13 -3.04 -12.15
CA GLY A 200 12.63 -1.90 -11.37
C GLY A 200 11.54 -1.16 -10.60
N LYS A 201 10.41 -1.83 -10.42
CA LYS A 201 9.27 -1.45 -9.59
C LYS A 201 8.43 -2.70 -9.29
N PRO A 202 7.56 -2.67 -8.25
CA PRO A 202 6.65 -3.77 -7.94
C PRO A 202 5.80 -4.21 -9.14
N GLY A 203 5.25 -3.24 -9.88
CA GLY A 203 4.36 -3.45 -11.01
C GLY A 203 2.91 -3.76 -10.60
N PRO A 204 1.95 -3.66 -11.54
CA PRO A 204 0.55 -4.00 -11.28
C PRO A 204 0.34 -5.49 -10.97
N GLU A 205 1.28 -6.35 -11.36
CA GLU A 205 1.31 -7.78 -11.06
C GLU A 205 1.97 -8.14 -9.71
N SER A 206 2.40 -7.13 -8.94
CA SER A 206 3.08 -7.29 -7.65
C SER A 206 2.38 -8.30 -6.74
N GLY A 207 3.19 -9.08 -6.01
CA GLY A 207 2.72 -9.94 -4.93
C GLY A 207 2.09 -9.15 -3.77
N TYR A 208 2.30 -7.83 -3.72
CA TYR A 208 1.77 -6.85 -2.77
C TYR A 208 2.02 -7.18 -1.29
N VAL A 209 1.35 -8.18 -0.75
CA VAL A 209 1.56 -8.72 0.60
C VAL A 209 1.46 -10.24 0.54
N MET A 210 2.42 -10.93 1.17
CA MET A 210 2.37 -12.39 1.30
C MET A 210 1.70 -12.76 2.61
N LEU A 211 0.58 -13.47 2.55
CA LEU A 211 -0.20 -13.87 3.72
C LEU A 211 -0.17 -15.39 3.89
N ALA A 212 -0.01 -15.85 5.13
CA ALA A 212 -0.17 -17.25 5.53
C ALA A 212 -1.17 -17.32 6.68
N GLY A 213 -2.13 -18.22 6.64
CA GLY A 213 -3.18 -18.31 7.66
C GLY A 213 -3.83 -19.67 7.78
N GLU A 214 -4.73 -19.79 8.75
CA GLU A 214 -5.53 -21.00 8.97
C GLU A 214 -6.41 -21.32 7.76
N PRO A 215 -6.53 -22.58 7.31
CA PRO A 215 -7.36 -22.93 6.17
C PRO A 215 -8.78 -22.33 6.27
N GLY A 216 -9.19 -21.60 5.24
CA GLY A 216 -10.47 -20.90 5.19
C GLY A 216 -10.51 -19.53 5.90
N PHE A 217 -9.38 -18.96 6.32
CA PHE A 217 -9.35 -17.61 6.90
C PHE A 217 -10.00 -16.58 5.97
N SER A 218 -10.69 -15.61 6.57
CA SER A 218 -11.53 -14.64 5.89
C SER A 218 -11.25 -13.22 6.37
N PHE A 219 -12.10 -12.24 6.02
CA PHE A 219 -11.95 -10.90 6.58
C PHE A 219 -12.29 -10.87 8.07
N GLU A 220 -13.28 -11.65 8.50
CA GLU A 220 -13.78 -11.67 9.88
C GLU A 220 -13.12 -12.73 10.78
N SER A 221 -12.44 -13.74 10.23
CA SER A 221 -12.03 -14.91 11.03
C SER A 221 -10.77 -15.62 10.51
N GLY A 222 -10.19 -16.47 11.37
CA GLY A 222 -8.99 -17.25 11.09
C GLY A 222 -7.71 -16.46 11.38
N GLN A 223 -6.76 -17.07 12.07
CA GLN A 223 -5.48 -16.43 12.32
C GLN A 223 -4.67 -16.29 11.02
N VAL A 224 -4.14 -15.10 10.78
CA VAL A 224 -3.37 -14.77 9.57
C VAL A 224 -2.14 -13.94 9.93
N TRP A 225 -1.03 -14.25 9.28
CA TRP A 225 0.24 -13.55 9.31
C TRP A 225 0.56 -13.01 7.93
N GLY A 226 1.13 -11.81 7.86
CA GLY A 226 1.46 -11.17 6.60
C GLY A 226 2.82 -10.50 6.62
N VAL A 227 3.52 -10.54 5.48
CA VAL A 227 4.74 -9.75 5.25
C VAL A 227 4.60 -8.87 4.01
N HIS A 228 5.05 -7.62 4.15
CA HIS A 228 5.12 -6.61 3.11
C HIS A 228 6.52 -5.98 3.10
N LEU A 229 7.06 -5.73 1.91
CA LEU A 229 8.35 -5.06 1.76
C LEU A 229 8.16 -3.56 1.55
N GLY A 230 8.80 -2.73 2.37
CA GLY A 230 8.84 -1.28 2.16
C GLY A 230 9.84 -0.89 1.06
N TRP A 231 9.63 -1.37 -0.17
CA TRP A 231 10.54 -1.14 -1.28
C TRP A 231 9.82 -0.98 -2.62
N SER A 232 10.23 0.03 -3.38
CA SER A 232 9.61 0.40 -4.65
C SER A 232 10.41 -0.02 -5.88
N GLY A 233 11.46 -0.82 -5.71
CA GLY A 233 12.28 -1.36 -6.79
C GLY A 233 11.92 -2.82 -7.12
N ASN A 234 12.93 -3.59 -7.48
CA ASN A 234 12.81 -5.04 -7.64
C ASN A 234 12.63 -5.73 -6.28
N GLN A 235 11.76 -6.73 -6.20
CA GLN A 235 11.41 -7.39 -4.94
C GLN A 235 11.16 -8.90 -5.12
N ASN A 236 11.37 -9.65 -4.04
CA ASN A 236 10.92 -11.03 -3.85
C ASN A 236 9.99 -11.08 -2.64
N LEU A 237 8.86 -11.77 -2.79
CA LEU A 237 8.02 -12.23 -1.68
C LEU A 237 8.05 -13.75 -1.69
N THR A 238 8.46 -14.36 -0.58
CA THR A 238 8.76 -15.79 -0.51
C THR A 238 7.97 -16.45 0.63
N ALA A 239 7.35 -17.59 0.34
CA ALA A 239 6.85 -18.54 1.30
C ALA A 239 7.65 -19.83 1.16
N GLU A 240 8.30 -20.27 2.23
CA GLU A 240 9.10 -21.49 2.23
C GLU A 240 8.65 -22.43 3.34
N ARG A 241 8.38 -23.68 2.98
CA ARG A 241 8.11 -24.76 3.93
C ARG A 241 9.19 -25.81 3.77
N SER A 242 10.01 -25.97 4.80
CA SER A 242 11.06 -26.99 4.81
C SER A 242 10.47 -28.39 4.89
N PHE A 243 11.25 -29.40 4.50
CA PHE A 243 10.85 -30.81 4.66
C PHE A 243 10.73 -31.23 6.13
N HIS A 244 11.37 -30.48 7.04
CA HIS A 244 11.22 -30.62 8.50
C HIS A 244 9.96 -29.94 9.05
N GLY A 245 9.19 -29.25 8.21
CA GLY A 245 7.89 -28.66 8.57
C GLY A 245 7.93 -27.18 8.93
N SER A 246 9.11 -26.57 9.11
CA SER A 246 9.25 -25.14 9.37
C SER A 246 8.63 -24.33 8.23
N ARG A 247 7.73 -23.40 8.55
CA ARG A 247 7.10 -22.49 7.59
C ARG A 247 7.58 -21.07 7.81
N LEU A 248 8.06 -20.45 6.75
CA LEU A 248 8.65 -19.11 6.74
C LEU A 248 7.97 -18.27 5.68
N ILE A 249 7.65 -17.02 6.01
CA ILE A 249 7.31 -16.00 5.02
C ILE A 249 8.35 -14.88 5.10
N GLY A 250 8.79 -14.39 3.95
CA GLY A 250 9.84 -13.40 3.84
C GLY A 250 9.61 -12.45 2.68
N ALA A 251 10.29 -11.31 2.73
CA ALA A 251 10.32 -10.35 1.65
C ALA A 251 11.69 -9.69 1.57
N ALA A 252 12.17 -9.41 0.37
CA ALA A 252 13.52 -8.89 0.15
C ALA A 252 13.62 -8.07 -1.14
N GLU A 253 14.57 -7.14 -1.18
CA GLU A 253 15.00 -6.56 -2.45
C GLU A 253 15.59 -7.65 -3.35
N LEU A 254 15.24 -7.62 -4.63
CA LEU A 254 15.87 -8.46 -5.65
C LEU A 254 16.94 -7.65 -6.36
N LEU A 255 18.20 -7.93 -6.05
CA LEU A 255 19.36 -7.33 -6.69
C LEU A 255 19.68 -8.01 -8.04
N LEU A 256 20.05 -7.21 -9.03
CA LEU A 256 20.65 -7.70 -10.27
C LEU A 256 22.08 -8.17 -10.01
N ALA A 257 22.58 -9.05 -10.89
CA ALA A 257 23.93 -9.57 -10.78
C ALA A 257 24.97 -8.43 -10.81
N GLY A 258 25.75 -8.30 -9.73
CA GLY A 258 26.78 -7.26 -9.60
C GLY A 258 26.25 -5.86 -9.29
N GLU A 259 24.96 -5.71 -8.98
CA GLU A 259 24.36 -4.40 -8.63
C GLU A 259 24.89 -3.84 -7.32
N VAL A 260 25.20 -4.70 -6.36
CA VAL A 260 25.78 -4.29 -5.09
C VAL A 260 27.09 -5.04 -4.86
N THR A 261 28.16 -4.26 -4.79
CA THR A 261 29.48 -4.71 -4.34
C THR A 261 29.91 -3.78 -3.23
N LEU A 262 30.16 -4.34 -2.04
CA LEU A 262 30.58 -3.59 -0.87
C LEU A 262 32.10 -3.51 -0.85
N ALA A 263 32.67 -2.33 -1.05
CA ALA A 263 34.08 -2.09 -0.84
C ALA A 263 34.46 -2.21 0.66
N PRO A 264 35.75 -2.28 1.01
CA PRO A 264 36.20 -2.20 2.40
C PRO A 264 35.56 -1.05 3.18
N GLY A 265 34.86 -1.38 4.27
CA GLY A 265 34.17 -0.43 5.15
C GLY A 265 32.77 -0.01 4.68
N GLU A 266 32.31 -0.42 3.49
CA GLU A 266 30.98 -0.09 3.00
C GLU A 266 29.88 -0.96 3.61
N SER A 267 28.69 -0.37 3.71
CA SER A 267 27.50 -1.03 4.26
C SER A 267 26.34 -0.98 3.26
N TYR A 268 25.53 -2.02 3.29
CA TYR A 268 24.23 -2.08 2.63
C TYR A 268 23.14 -2.26 3.68
N CYS A 269 22.13 -1.40 3.64
CA CYS A 269 20.92 -1.53 4.45
C CYS A 269 19.79 -2.08 3.58
N ALA A 270 19.30 -3.27 3.88
CA ALA A 270 18.15 -3.86 3.22
C ALA A 270 16.89 -3.02 3.47
N PRO A 271 15.93 -2.97 2.52
CA PRO A 271 14.65 -2.33 2.78
C PRO A 271 13.92 -2.98 3.95
N LYS A 272 13.17 -2.17 4.69
CA LYS A 272 12.44 -2.62 5.88
C LYS A 272 11.35 -3.63 5.49
N VAL A 273 11.27 -4.73 6.23
CA VAL A 273 10.17 -5.69 6.14
C VAL A 273 9.17 -5.41 7.25
N TYR A 274 7.90 -5.34 6.87
CA TYR A 274 6.78 -5.15 7.77
C TYR A 274 5.99 -6.45 7.94
N GLY A 275 5.89 -6.93 9.17
CA GLY A 275 5.07 -8.09 9.55
C GLY A 275 3.79 -7.66 10.25
N SER A 276 2.64 -8.25 9.89
CA SER A 276 1.38 -8.07 10.63
C SER A 276 0.74 -9.41 11.01
N PHE A 277 -0.08 -9.39 12.06
CA PHE A 277 -0.87 -10.53 12.55
C PHE A 277 -2.31 -10.10 12.80
N GLY A 278 -3.30 -10.94 12.47
CA GLY A 278 -4.71 -10.67 12.73
C GLY A 278 -5.54 -11.92 12.99
N ALA A 279 -6.64 -11.76 13.74
CA ALA A 279 -7.72 -12.75 13.80
C ALA A 279 -8.73 -12.43 12.67
N GLY A 280 -8.30 -12.67 11.44
CA GLY A 280 -8.94 -12.25 10.20
C GLY A 280 -8.21 -11.07 9.54
N LEU A 281 -8.52 -10.84 8.25
CA LEU A 281 -7.85 -9.79 7.48
C LEU A 281 -8.22 -8.37 7.94
N ASN A 282 -9.38 -8.17 8.57
CA ASN A 282 -9.75 -6.85 9.10
C ASN A 282 -8.80 -6.39 10.22
N ASP A 283 -8.43 -7.29 11.13
CA ASP A 283 -7.49 -6.98 12.20
C ASP A 283 -6.10 -6.71 11.63
N LEU A 284 -5.65 -7.57 10.70
CA LEU A 284 -4.36 -7.42 10.03
C LEU A 284 -4.25 -6.07 9.30
N ALA A 285 -5.28 -5.70 8.53
CA ALA A 285 -5.33 -4.43 7.80
C ALA A 285 -5.41 -3.22 8.72
N GLY A 286 -6.24 -3.30 9.77
CA GLY A 286 -6.38 -2.24 10.76
C GLY A 286 -5.07 -1.86 11.44
N ARG A 287 -4.16 -2.82 11.64
CA ARG A 287 -2.80 -2.56 12.17
C ARG A 287 -1.94 -1.77 11.21
N PHE A 288 -1.96 -2.10 9.93
CA PHE A 288 -1.24 -1.31 8.91
C PHE A 288 -1.81 0.12 8.82
N HIS A 289 -3.13 0.26 8.89
CA HIS A 289 -3.78 1.58 8.89
C HIS A 289 -3.36 2.42 10.10
N GLN A 290 -3.39 1.84 11.30
CA GLN A 290 -2.95 2.52 12.52
C GLN A 290 -1.47 2.90 12.46
N HIS A 291 -0.62 2.00 11.96
CA HIS A 291 0.81 2.27 11.77
C HIS A 291 1.05 3.44 10.80
N LEU A 292 0.38 3.44 9.63
CA LEU A 292 0.49 4.50 8.63
C LEU A 292 -0.03 5.85 9.12
N ARG A 293 -1.09 5.85 9.95
CA ARG A 293 -1.67 7.04 10.59
C ARG A 293 -0.79 7.61 11.71
N ALA A 294 0.08 6.80 12.30
CA ALA A 294 1.00 7.22 13.35
C ALA A 294 2.23 7.97 12.81
N ARG A 295 2.51 7.88 11.51
CA ARG A 295 3.66 8.54 10.89
C ARG A 295 3.56 10.06 11.01
N SER A 296 4.70 10.71 11.22
CA SER A 296 4.78 12.17 11.38
C SER A 296 4.30 12.94 10.14
N ASN A 297 4.49 12.36 8.95
CA ASN A 297 4.10 12.90 7.66
C ASN A 297 2.68 12.49 7.20
N HIS A 298 1.92 11.75 8.02
CA HIS A 298 0.55 11.38 7.64
C HIS A 298 -0.34 12.63 7.48
N PRO A 299 -1.10 12.76 6.38
CA PRO A 299 -1.95 13.93 6.15
C PRO A 299 -3.03 14.04 7.24
N ARG A 300 -3.10 15.20 7.90
CA ARG A 300 -4.08 15.47 8.98
C ARG A 300 -5.24 16.37 8.54
N ALA A 301 -5.02 17.15 7.49
CA ALA A 301 -6.07 17.95 6.90
C ALA A 301 -7.06 17.04 6.17
N ASP A 302 -8.29 17.51 6.09
CA ASP A 302 -9.30 16.92 5.23
C ASP A 302 -8.74 16.77 3.81
N ARG A 303 -8.88 15.58 3.22
CA ARG A 303 -8.42 15.34 1.86
C ARG A 303 -9.35 16.06 0.86
N PRO A 304 -8.82 16.86 -0.07
CA PRO A 304 -9.65 17.64 -0.99
C PRO A 304 -10.30 16.75 -2.04
N VAL A 305 -11.54 17.07 -2.42
CA VAL A 305 -12.16 16.45 -3.59
C VAL A 305 -11.45 16.93 -4.86
N VAL A 306 -10.81 16.00 -5.57
CA VAL A 306 -9.95 16.31 -6.73
C VAL A 306 -10.73 16.26 -8.04
N VAL A 307 -10.48 17.19 -8.96
CA VAL A 307 -10.75 17.00 -10.39
C VAL A 307 -9.44 16.86 -11.13
N ASN A 308 -9.27 15.78 -11.88
CA ASN A 308 -8.12 15.54 -12.73
C ASN A 308 -8.53 15.67 -14.21
N THR A 309 -7.70 16.32 -15.02
CA THR A 309 -8.04 16.66 -16.41
C THR A 309 -7.75 15.55 -17.43
N TRP A 310 -7.10 14.45 -17.04
CA TRP A 310 -6.61 13.43 -17.96
C TRP A 310 -7.70 12.83 -18.85
N GLU A 311 -8.67 12.10 -18.29
CA GLU A 311 -9.74 11.50 -19.10
C GLU A 311 -10.76 12.52 -19.62
N ALA A 312 -10.69 13.78 -19.16
CA ALA A 312 -11.53 14.85 -19.66
C ALA A 312 -11.04 15.39 -21.02
N LEU A 313 -9.72 15.58 -21.17
CA LEU A 313 -9.13 16.28 -22.32
C LEU A 313 -7.96 15.55 -22.97
N TYR A 314 -7.35 14.58 -22.29
CA TYR A 314 -6.07 13.97 -22.66
C TYR A 314 -5.03 15.06 -23.01
N PHE A 315 -4.48 15.04 -24.23
CA PHE A 315 -3.53 16.02 -24.73
C PHE A 315 -4.17 17.23 -25.41
N ASP A 316 -5.49 17.24 -25.62
CA ASP A 316 -6.23 18.33 -26.29
C ASP A 316 -6.52 19.48 -25.31
N GLN A 317 -5.45 19.98 -24.69
CA GLN A 317 -5.50 20.99 -23.64
C GLN A 317 -5.40 22.40 -24.23
N ASN A 318 -6.30 23.27 -23.80
CA ASN A 318 -6.21 24.71 -24.01
C ASN A 318 -6.80 25.46 -22.80
N GLU A 319 -6.37 26.70 -22.61
CA GLU A 319 -6.73 27.51 -21.43
C GLU A 319 -8.26 27.69 -21.28
N HIS A 320 -8.98 27.93 -22.38
CA HIS A 320 -10.44 28.13 -22.35
C HIS A 320 -11.17 26.89 -21.81
N ASP A 321 -10.84 25.72 -22.34
CA ASP A 321 -11.49 24.47 -21.96
C ASP A 321 -11.17 24.06 -20.52
N LEU A 322 -9.95 24.30 -20.08
CA LEU A 322 -9.52 24.05 -18.70
C LEU A 322 -10.17 25.01 -17.71
N VAL A 323 -10.33 26.29 -18.06
CA VAL A 323 -11.08 27.25 -17.24
C VAL A 323 -12.56 26.84 -17.15
N SER A 324 -13.18 26.43 -18.26
CA SER A 324 -14.56 25.95 -18.26
C SER A 324 -14.73 24.68 -17.41
N LEU A 325 -13.77 23.75 -17.47
CA LEU A 325 -13.77 22.56 -16.63
C LEU A 325 -13.58 22.92 -15.15
N ALA A 326 -12.72 23.89 -14.82
CA ALA A 326 -12.54 24.38 -13.46
C ALA A 326 -13.83 25.02 -12.90
N GLU A 327 -14.56 25.79 -13.72
CA GLU A 327 -15.86 26.35 -13.32
C GLU A 327 -16.90 25.26 -13.06
N ALA A 328 -16.95 24.22 -13.91
CA ALA A 328 -17.82 23.06 -13.70
C ALA A 328 -17.43 22.27 -12.43
N ALA A 329 -16.13 22.09 -12.19
CA ALA A 329 -15.59 21.45 -10.99
C ALA A 329 -15.97 22.19 -9.71
N ALA A 330 -15.81 23.51 -9.71
CA ALA A 330 -16.22 24.35 -8.59
C ALA A 330 -17.73 24.28 -8.33
N ALA A 331 -18.55 24.24 -9.40
CA ALA A 331 -20.01 24.15 -9.30
C ALA A 331 -20.49 22.84 -8.66
N VAL A 332 -19.72 21.74 -8.75
CA VAL A 332 -20.02 20.48 -8.05
C VAL A 332 -19.34 20.38 -6.68
N GLY A 333 -18.56 21.37 -6.28
CA GLY A 333 -17.95 21.47 -4.94
C GLY A 333 -16.58 20.82 -4.80
N ALA A 334 -15.85 20.62 -5.90
CA ALA A 334 -14.45 20.20 -5.88
C ALA A 334 -13.56 21.23 -5.17
N GLU A 335 -12.40 20.77 -4.68
CA GLU A 335 -11.50 21.54 -3.82
C GLU A 335 -10.06 21.58 -4.37
N ARG A 336 -9.74 20.73 -5.35
CA ARG A 336 -8.44 20.74 -6.03
C ARG A 336 -8.59 20.46 -7.51
N PHE A 337 -7.94 21.25 -8.35
CA PHE A 337 -7.87 21.07 -9.80
C PHE A 337 -6.46 20.62 -10.19
N VAL A 338 -6.32 19.43 -10.78
CA VAL A 338 -5.04 18.84 -11.17
C VAL A 338 -4.91 18.86 -12.69
N LEU A 339 -3.99 19.67 -13.20
CA LEU A 339 -3.61 19.69 -14.61
C LEU A 339 -2.72 18.47 -14.91
N ASP A 340 -3.23 17.54 -15.71
CA ASP A 340 -2.54 16.29 -16.06
C ASP A 340 -1.57 16.44 -17.26
N ASP A 341 -1.01 15.33 -17.76
CA ASP A 341 0.03 15.27 -18.81
C ASP A 341 -0.32 16.11 -20.05
N GLY A 342 0.66 16.84 -20.59
CA GLY A 342 0.48 17.73 -21.75
C GLY A 342 0.64 19.22 -21.49
N TRP A 343 1.14 19.66 -20.33
CA TRP A 343 1.38 21.08 -20.05
C TRP A 343 2.79 21.57 -20.45
N PHE A 344 3.74 20.66 -20.65
CA PHE A 344 5.16 20.94 -20.88
C PHE A 344 5.59 20.77 -22.34
N SER A 345 6.74 21.34 -22.69
CA SER A 345 7.16 21.53 -24.07
C SER A 345 7.17 20.27 -24.93
N GLY A 346 6.54 20.39 -26.10
CA GLY A 346 6.52 19.31 -27.11
C GLY A 346 5.66 18.11 -26.72
N ARG A 347 4.92 18.18 -25.61
CA ARG A 347 4.07 17.09 -25.10
C ARG A 347 2.65 17.14 -25.66
N ARG A 348 2.52 16.97 -26.98
CA ARG A 348 1.19 16.87 -27.65
C ARG A 348 0.70 15.43 -27.83
N SER A 349 1.51 14.46 -27.44
CA SER A 349 1.20 13.03 -27.44
C SER A 349 2.15 12.32 -26.48
N ASP A 350 1.95 11.02 -26.29
CA ASP A 350 2.85 10.19 -25.48
C ASP A 350 4.22 9.90 -26.14
N ARG A 351 4.55 10.55 -27.26
CA ARG A 351 5.73 10.24 -28.10
C ARG A 351 6.92 11.18 -27.94
N SER A 352 6.79 12.27 -27.19
CA SER A 352 7.81 13.32 -27.05
C SER A 352 7.69 14.08 -25.73
N GLY A 353 8.65 14.98 -25.47
CA GLY A 353 8.62 15.99 -24.40
C GLY A 353 9.09 15.52 -23.02
N LEU A 354 9.06 14.21 -22.71
CA LEU A 354 9.52 13.76 -21.37
C LEU A 354 11.00 14.09 -21.17
N GLY A 355 11.31 14.62 -19.98
CA GLY A 355 12.62 15.18 -19.62
C GLY A 355 12.69 16.70 -19.74
N ASP A 356 11.82 17.32 -20.53
CA ASP A 356 11.81 18.75 -20.80
C ASP A 356 10.73 19.45 -19.94
N TRP A 357 10.97 19.56 -18.62
CA TRP A 357 9.98 19.99 -17.60
C TRP A 357 9.73 21.50 -17.52
N TRP A 358 9.62 22.18 -18.65
CA TRP A 358 9.23 23.59 -18.72
C TRP A 358 7.89 23.75 -19.42
N VAL A 359 7.16 24.81 -19.04
CA VAL A 359 5.84 25.12 -19.59
C VAL A 359 5.96 25.34 -21.11
N ASP A 360 5.06 24.71 -21.86
CA ASP A 360 5.01 24.82 -23.33
C ASP A 360 4.51 26.21 -23.75
N GLU A 361 5.41 27.13 -24.13
CA GLU A 361 5.03 28.51 -24.49
C GLU A 361 4.13 28.60 -25.73
N ASP A 362 4.11 27.58 -26.60
CA ASP A 362 3.21 27.54 -27.75
C ASP A 362 1.75 27.28 -27.33
N VAL A 363 1.55 26.54 -26.24
CA VAL A 363 0.23 26.24 -25.66
C VAL A 363 -0.15 27.25 -24.59
N TRP A 364 0.86 27.72 -23.84
CA TRP A 364 0.75 28.59 -22.68
C TRP A 364 1.63 29.83 -22.86
N PRO A 365 1.30 30.73 -23.81
CA PRO A 365 2.14 31.88 -24.14
C PRO A 365 2.34 32.86 -22.97
N ASN A 366 1.47 32.79 -21.96
CA ASN A 366 1.55 33.58 -20.72
C ASN A 366 1.89 32.73 -19.49
N GLY A 367 2.34 31.48 -19.70
CA GLY A 367 2.52 30.48 -18.65
C GLY A 367 1.21 29.99 -18.02
N LEU A 368 1.31 29.22 -16.92
CA LEU A 368 0.16 28.65 -16.21
C LEU A 368 -0.55 29.64 -15.25
N GLY A 369 -0.02 30.85 -15.09
CA GLY A 369 -0.44 31.79 -14.05
C GLY A 369 -1.94 32.13 -14.10
N ALA A 370 -2.46 32.46 -15.29
CA ALA A 370 -3.87 32.85 -15.46
C ALA A 370 -4.84 31.70 -15.09
N LEU A 371 -4.53 30.46 -15.49
CA LEU A 371 -5.31 29.28 -15.10
C LEU A 371 -5.29 29.09 -13.58
N ILE A 372 -4.10 29.16 -12.97
CA ILE A 372 -3.94 28.95 -11.53
C ILE A 372 -4.68 30.04 -10.73
N GLU A 373 -4.56 31.31 -11.14
CA GLU A 373 -5.31 32.42 -10.54
C GLU A 373 -6.82 32.21 -10.64
N LYS A 374 -7.31 31.72 -11.78
CA LYS A 374 -8.72 31.39 -11.97
C LYS A 374 -9.16 30.23 -11.06
N VAL A 375 -8.37 29.15 -10.98
CA VAL A 375 -8.64 28.00 -10.11
C VAL A 375 -8.72 28.44 -8.64
N HIS A 376 -7.77 29.24 -8.18
CA HIS A 376 -7.78 29.80 -6.82
C HIS A 376 -8.96 30.75 -6.59
N GLY A 377 -9.30 31.58 -7.58
CA GLY A 377 -10.47 32.46 -7.53
C GLY A 377 -11.81 31.70 -7.45
N LEU A 378 -11.83 30.43 -7.86
CA LEU A 378 -12.96 29.51 -7.71
C LEU A 378 -12.94 28.73 -6.37
N GLY A 379 -11.95 28.96 -5.52
CA GLY A 379 -11.85 28.33 -4.18
C GLY A 379 -11.24 26.92 -4.19
N MET A 380 -10.52 26.55 -5.25
CA MET A 380 -9.79 25.28 -5.34
C MET A 380 -8.28 25.54 -5.31
N ASP A 381 -7.51 24.60 -4.76
CA ASP A 381 -6.05 24.60 -4.92
C ASP A 381 -5.64 23.99 -6.27
N PHE A 382 -4.43 24.30 -6.74
CA PHE A 382 -3.89 23.77 -7.99
C PHE A 382 -2.88 22.63 -7.76
N GLY A 383 -3.02 21.56 -8.55
CA GLY A 383 -2.05 20.47 -8.63
C GLY A 383 -1.55 20.25 -10.05
N LEU A 384 -0.39 19.62 -10.18
CA LEU A 384 0.29 19.42 -11.47
C LEU A 384 0.79 17.97 -11.60
N TRP A 385 0.62 17.38 -12.78
CA TRP A 385 1.21 16.08 -13.10
C TRP A 385 2.67 16.22 -13.53
N VAL A 386 3.51 15.27 -13.10
CA VAL A 386 4.92 15.16 -13.49
C VAL A 386 5.32 13.68 -13.64
N GLU A 387 6.28 13.36 -14.51
CA GLU A 387 6.84 12.00 -14.65
C GLU A 387 8.39 12.05 -14.65
N PRO A 388 9.02 12.47 -13.53
CA PRO A 388 10.38 13.00 -13.52
C PRO A 388 11.48 11.97 -13.79
N GLU A 389 11.13 10.69 -13.74
CA GLU A 389 12.03 9.55 -13.94
C GLU A 389 12.17 9.16 -15.42
N MET A 390 11.50 9.85 -16.33
CA MET A 390 11.36 9.46 -17.73
C MET A 390 11.89 10.51 -18.69
N VAL A 391 12.30 10.03 -19.86
CA VAL A 391 12.83 10.87 -20.94
C VAL A 391 12.43 10.30 -22.30
N SER A 392 12.06 11.18 -23.23
CA SER A 392 11.83 10.83 -24.63
C SER A 392 13.12 10.99 -25.43
N LEU A 393 13.43 10.12 -26.39
CA LEU A 393 14.58 10.37 -27.28
C LEU A 393 14.41 11.62 -28.16
N ASN A 394 13.16 11.99 -28.42
CA ASN A 394 12.80 13.25 -29.04
C ASN A 394 12.52 14.30 -27.95
N SER A 395 13.57 14.69 -27.22
CA SER A 395 13.58 15.79 -26.25
C SER A 395 14.92 16.53 -26.33
N ALA A 396 14.94 17.78 -25.89
CA ALA A 396 16.16 18.55 -25.82
C ALA A 396 17.13 17.94 -24.80
N LEU A 397 16.60 17.44 -23.68
CA LEU A 397 17.39 16.73 -22.67
C LEU A 397 18.16 15.54 -23.24
N ALA A 398 17.48 14.63 -23.97
CA ALA A 398 18.13 13.45 -24.51
C ALA A 398 19.17 13.77 -25.59
N ALA A 399 18.97 14.85 -26.35
CA ALA A 399 19.93 15.31 -27.35
C ALA A 399 21.19 15.93 -26.71
N ALA A 400 21.03 16.67 -25.62
CA ALA A 400 22.13 17.32 -24.91
C ALA A 400 22.90 16.35 -24.01
N HIS A 401 22.19 15.42 -23.35
CA HIS A 401 22.73 14.51 -22.34
C HIS A 401 22.33 13.04 -22.60
N PRO A 402 22.76 12.44 -23.72
CA PRO A 402 22.47 11.03 -24.01
C PRO A 402 23.07 10.06 -22.96
N GLU A 403 24.08 10.50 -22.21
CA GLU A 403 24.71 9.76 -21.11
C GLU A 403 23.86 9.69 -19.83
N TRP A 404 22.79 10.48 -19.73
CA TRP A 404 21.85 10.40 -18.59
C TRP A 404 20.77 9.34 -18.77
N LEU A 405 20.72 8.68 -19.93
CA LEU A 405 19.76 7.61 -20.20
C LEU A 405 20.35 6.26 -19.82
N PHE A 406 19.54 5.42 -19.17
CA PHE A 406 19.93 4.04 -18.92
C PHE A 406 20.15 3.28 -20.25
N ARG A 407 21.31 2.63 -20.35
CA ARG A 407 21.74 1.80 -21.49
C ARG A 407 22.63 0.65 -21.04
N ALA A 408 22.34 -0.56 -21.50
CA ALA A 408 23.20 -1.72 -21.27
C ALA A 408 24.30 -1.75 -22.35
N GLY A 409 25.45 -1.12 -22.06
CA GLY A 409 26.52 -0.90 -23.04
C GLY A 409 26.09 0.07 -24.14
N ASP A 410 26.43 -0.23 -25.40
CA ASP A 410 26.13 0.65 -26.54
C ASP A 410 24.68 0.57 -27.04
N ARG A 411 23.84 -0.28 -26.45
CA ARG A 411 22.47 -0.50 -26.93
C ARG A 411 21.47 0.34 -26.15
N GLN A 412 20.63 1.09 -26.87
CA GLN A 412 19.42 1.64 -26.28
C GLN A 412 18.37 0.54 -26.16
N GLY A 413 17.78 0.41 -24.97
CA GLY A 413 16.74 -0.60 -24.72
C GLY A 413 15.48 -0.40 -25.56
N GLN A 414 14.50 -1.30 -25.40
CA GLN A 414 13.22 -1.13 -26.07
C GLN A 414 12.40 0.02 -25.44
N PRO A 415 11.73 0.86 -26.25
CA PRO A 415 10.78 1.81 -25.73
C PRO A 415 9.56 1.10 -25.16
N SER A 416 8.93 1.71 -24.17
CA SER A 416 7.60 1.35 -23.68
C SER A 416 6.87 2.67 -23.54
N ARG A 417 5.66 2.80 -24.14
CA ARG A 417 4.98 4.09 -24.30
C ARG A 417 5.87 5.18 -24.94
N ASN A 418 6.69 4.79 -25.93
CA ASN A 418 7.61 5.67 -26.66
C ASN A 418 8.63 6.46 -25.81
N GLN A 419 8.83 6.09 -24.54
CA GLN A 419 9.72 6.76 -23.60
C GLN A 419 10.80 5.81 -23.06
N TYR A 420 11.79 6.37 -22.39
CA TYR A 420 12.96 5.72 -21.77
C TYR A 420 13.11 6.19 -20.32
N VAL A 421 13.98 5.53 -19.57
CA VAL A 421 14.22 5.89 -18.16
C VAL A 421 15.44 6.79 -18.07
N LEU A 422 15.26 7.91 -17.37
CA LEU A 422 16.33 8.81 -16.97
C LEU A 422 17.03 8.23 -15.74
N ASP A 423 18.35 8.09 -15.81
CA ASP A 423 19.19 7.60 -14.72
C ASP A 423 19.33 8.69 -13.64
N LEU A 424 18.43 8.69 -12.66
CA LEU A 424 18.45 9.65 -11.55
C LEU A 424 19.59 9.39 -10.56
N ALA A 425 20.31 8.27 -10.66
CA ALA A 425 21.52 8.09 -9.89
C ALA A 425 22.68 8.92 -10.46
N ASN A 426 22.62 9.30 -11.75
CA ASN A 426 23.55 10.26 -12.31
C ASN A 426 23.33 11.64 -11.64
N PRO A 427 24.37 12.24 -11.01
CA PRO A 427 24.21 13.51 -10.30
C PRO A 427 23.71 14.66 -11.17
N GLY A 428 24.10 14.69 -12.46
CA GLY A 428 23.67 15.72 -13.39
C GLY A 428 22.18 15.62 -13.71
N ALA A 429 21.71 14.40 -14.00
CA ALA A 429 20.29 14.14 -14.23
C ALA A 429 19.44 14.44 -12.99
N PHE A 430 19.91 14.04 -11.81
CA PHE A 430 19.25 14.32 -10.54
C PHE A 430 19.07 15.82 -10.31
N GLU A 431 20.15 16.60 -10.42
CA GLU A 431 20.10 18.05 -10.18
C GLU A 431 19.28 18.78 -11.24
N HIS A 432 19.35 18.34 -12.50
CA HIS A 432 18.51 18.89 -13.56
C HIS A 432 17.02 18.76 -13.22
N VAL A 433 16.58 17.56 -12.86
CA VAL A 433 15.18 17.31 -12.50
C VAL A 433 14.79 18.06 -11.23
N LEU A 434 15.61 18.01 -10.19
CA LEU A 434 15.34 18.72 -8.93
C LEU A 434 15.16 20.21 -9.18
N THR A 435 16.09 20.84 -9.89
CA THR A 435 16.07 22.29 -10.19
C THR A 435 14.80 22.67 -10.93
N HIS A 436 14.43 21.94 -11.99
CA HIS A 436 13.24 22.28 -12.75
C HIS A 436 11.95 22.11 -11.95
N LEU A 437 11.86 21.09 -11.11
CA LEU A 437 10.69 20.90 -10.26
C LEU A 437 10.63 21.97 -9.15
N THR A 438 11.75 22.36 -8.54
CA THR A 438 11.75 23.47 -7.56
C THR A 438 11.44 24.81 -8.21
N ASP A 439 11.91 25.07 -9.44
CA ASP A 439 11.60 26.29 -10.19
C ASP A 439 10.09 26.41 -10.47
N LEU A 440 9.41 25.29 -10.75
CA LEU A 440 7.95 25.27 -10.90
C LEU A 440 7.24 25.64 -9.58
N LEU A 441 7.70 25.09 -8.46
CA LEU A 441 7.16 25.37 -7.13
C LEU A 441 7.41 26.83 -6.70
N ASP A 442 8.56 27.41 -7.06
CA ASP A 442 8.89 28.80 -6.76
C ASP A 442 8.10 29.78 -7.62
N ARG A 443 7.81 29.41 -8.88
CA ARG A 443 7.09 30.25 -9.83
C ARG A 443 5.58 30.19 -9.66
N TYR A 444 5.04 29.03 -9.31
CA TYR A 444 3.60 28.78 -9.27
C TYR A 444 3.18 28.24 -7.90
N PRO A 445 2.03 28.69 -7.36
CA PRO A 445 1.53 28.19 -6.08
C PRO A 445 0.89 26.78 -6.24
N ILE A 446 1.73 25.79 -6.55
CA ILE A 446 1.34 24.39 -6.73
C ILE A 446 1.23 23.74 -5.35
N ALA A 447 0.05 23.22 -5.03
CA ALA A 447 -0.22 22.54 -3.76
C ALA A 447 0.12 21.04 -3.80
N SER A 448 0.12 20.43 -5.00
CA SER A 448 0.39 18.99 -5.12
C SER A 448 1.00 18.57 -6.46
N PHE A 449 1.84 17.55 -6.42
CA PHE A 449 2.26 16.79 -7.60
C PHE A 449 1.55 15.44 -7.70
N LYS A 450 1.05 15.10 -8.89
CA LYS A 450 0.76 13.71 -9.29
C LYS A 450 2.01 13.16 -9.96
N TRP A 451 2.77 12.34 -9.22
CA TRP A 451 4.07 11.82 -9.64
C TRP A 451 3.90 10.48 -10.33
N ASP A 452 4.08 10.43 -11.63
CA ASP A 452 3.85 9.23 -12.44
C ASP A 452 5.14 8.47 -12.80
N HIS A 453 4.97 7.23 -13.25
CA HIS A 453 6.03 6.34 -13.73
C HIS A 453 5.45 5.24 -14.64
N ASN A 454 5.41 5.48 -15.95
CA ASN A 454 4.58 4.74 -16.90
C ASN A 454 5.27 3.55 -17.60
N ARG A 455 6.53 3.23 -17.29
CA ARG A 455 7.20 2.06 -17.86
C ARG A 455 7.99 1.24 -16.84
N PRO A 456 8.33 -0.02 -17.18
CA PRO A 456 9.39 -0.76 -16.48
C PRO A 456 10.77 -0.13 -16.69
N VAL A 457 11.61 -0.22 -15.66
CA VAL A 457 13.05 0.07 -15.71
C VAL A 457 13.77 -1.19 -16.21
N VAL A 458 13.90 -1.30 -17.53
CA VAL A 458 14.65 -2.37 -18.20
C VAL A 458 15.91 -1.79 -18.82
N GLU A 459 16.96 -2.61 -18.90
CA GLU A 459 18.29 -2.18 -19.37
C GLU A 459 18.86 -1.01 -18.57
N ALA A 460 18.67 -1.07 -17.25
CA ALA A 460 19.11 -0.09 -16.25
C ALA A 460 20.64 -0.05 -16.08
N GLY A 461 21.39 0.09 -17.17
CA GLY A 461 22.85 0.19 -17.14
C GLY A 461 23.29 1.65 -17.05
N HIS A 462 24.00 2.00 -15.98
CA HIS A 462 24.64 3.31 -15.83
C HIS A 462 25.62 3.53 -16.98
N GLN A 463 25.64 4.73 -17.57
CA GLN A 463 26.64 5.06 -18.58
C GLN A 463 27.90 5.67 -17.94
N PRO A 464 29.10 5.40 -18.49
CA PRO A 464 29.36 4.57 -19.69
C PRO A 464 29.61 3.08 -19.38
N THR A 465 29.52 2.63 -18.13
CA THR A 465 30.02 1.30 -17.69
C THR A 465 29.06 0.15 -18.00
N GLY A 466 27.77 0.43 -18.14
CA GLY A 466 26.69 -0.55 -18.23
C GLY A 466 26.35 -1.25 -16.90
N ALA A 467 26.87 -0.76 -15.77
CA ALA A 467 26.62 -1.35 -14.45
C ALA A 467 25.13 -1.24 -14.07
N PRO A 468 24.50 -2.30 -13.50
CA PRO A 468 23.09 -2.26 -13.15
C PRO A 468 22.79 -1.22 -12.06
N GLY A 469 21.68 -0.49 -12.23
CA GLY A 469 21.35 0.70 -11.44
C GLY A 469 19.91 0.79 -10.94
N VAL A 470 19.18 -0.32 -10.87
CA VAL A 470 17.78 -0.33 -10.43
C VAL A 470 17.64 0.11 -8.97
N GLN A 471 18.54 -0.37 -8.10
CA GLN A 471 18.54 0.04 -6.70
C GLN A 471 18.81 1.54 -6.58
N GLN A 472 19.89 2.01 -7.20
CA GLN A 472 20.29 3.41 -7.10
C GLN A 472 19.23 4.35 -7.68
N GLN A 473 18.55 3.94 -8.74
CA GLN A 473 17.38 4.64 -9.27
C GLN A 473 16.27 4.77 -8.22
N THR A 474 15.94 3.68 -7.51
CA THR A 474 14.89 3.68 -6.50
C THR A 474 15.24 4.63 -5.34
N LEU A 475 16.49 4.58 -4.86
CA LEU A 475 16.98 5.48 -3.82
C LEU A 475 17.01 6.94 -4.28
N ALA A 476 17.39 7.19 -5.53
CA ALA A 476 17.39 8.52 -6.11
C ALA A 476 15.97 9.10 -6.20
N THR A 477 14.98 8.29 -6.60
CA THR A 477 13.56 8.70 -6.61
C THR A 477 13.09 9.11 -5.21
N TYR A 478 13.38 8.31 -4.18
CA TYR A 478 13.07 8.67 -2.78
C TYR A 478 13.74 9.98 -2.35
N ARG A 479 15.03 10.13 -2.66
CA ARG A 479 15.80 11.34 -2.35
C ARG A 479 15.23 12.57 -3.04
N LEU A 480 14.77 12.44 -4.28
CA LEU A 480 14.19 13.53 -5.06
C LEU A 480 12.85 13.99 -4.45
N MET A 481 11.95 13.06 -4.12
CA MET A 481 10.70 13.40 -3.43
C MET A 481 10.96 14.04 -2.05
N ALA A 482 11.91 13.51 -1.28
CA ALA A 482 12.30 14.07 0.01
C ALA A 482 12.85 15.50 -0.12
N ALA A 483 13.67 15.76 -1.14
CA ALA A 483 14.21 17.10 -1.40
C ALA A 483 13.10 18.11 -1.74
N LEU A 484 12.12 17.72 -2.54
CA LEU A 484 10.96 18.57 -2.87
C LEU A 484 10.10 18.88 -1.65
N LYS A 485 9.81 17.90 -0.80
CA LYS A 485 9.08 18.15 0.45
C LYS A 485 9.89 18.97 1.46
N ALA A 486 11.22 18.88 1.43
CA ALA A 486 12.07 19.76 2.24
C ALA A 486 12.04 21.21 1.73
N HIS A 487 12.00 21.40 0.40
CA HIS A 487 11.88 22.72 -0.24
C HIS A 487 10.52 23.36 0.03
N GLN A 488 9.42 22.59 -0.12
CA GLN A 488 8.06 23.03 0.17
C GLN A 488 7.34 22.01 1.07
N PRO A 489 7.39 22.17 2.41
CA PRO A 489 6.79 21.23 3.36
C PRO A 489 5.28 21.00 3.24
N SER A 490 4.56 21.96 2.64
CA SER A 490 3.12 21.83 2.38
C SER A 490 2.78 21.11 1.08
N LEU A 491 3.79 20.75 0.26
CA LEU A 491 3.59 20.04 -0.99
C LEU A 491 3.07 18.63 -0.72
N GLU A 492 1.93 18.29 -1.31
CA GLU A 492 1.47 16.91 -1.36
C GLU A 492 2.01 16.19 -2.61
N ILE A 493 2.40 14.93 -2.46
CA ILE A 493 2.78 14.07 -3.58
C ILE A 493 1.84 12.87 -3.65
N GLU A 494 1.17 12.67 -4.78
CA GLU A 494 0.47 11.45 -5.13
C GLU A 494 1.40 10.51 -5.90
N SER A 495 1.66 9.31 -5.39
CA SER A 495 2.36 8.27 -6.16
C SER A 495 1.43 7.70 -7.24
N CYS A 496 1.87 7.73 -8.48
CA CYS A 496 1.25 7.10 -9.64
C CYS A 496 2.32 6.32 -10.42
N SER A 497 1.92 5.21 -11.03
CA SER A 497 2.79 4.42 -11.90
C SER A 497 1.88 3.63 -12.85
N ALA A 498 1.32 4.31 -13.86
CA ALA A 498 0.24 3.78 -14.70
C ALA A 498 -0.87 3.16 -13.83
N GLY A 499 -1.41 3.96 -12.92
CA GLY A 499 -2.20 3.48 -11.78
C GLY A 499 -1.31 3.02 -10.63
N GLY A 500 -1.65 1.89 -10.01
CA GLY A 500 -0.99 1.44 -8.78
C GLY A 500 0.18 0.49 -9.02
N GLY A 501 1.01 0.77 -10.02
CA GLY A 501 2.19 -0.05 -10.34
C GLY A 501 3.37 0.14 -9.36
N ARG A 502 3.31 1.14 -8.48
CA ARG A 502 4.31 1.43 -7.44
C ARG A 502 3.60 1.90 -6.17
N LEU A 503 3.05 0.91 -5.47
CA LEU A 503 2.28 1.07 -4.24
C LEU A 503 2.85 0.10 -3.21
N ASP A 504 3.61 0.67 -2.27
CA ASP A 504 4.31 -0.05 -1.21
C ASP A 504 4.61 0.90 -0.05
N LEU A 505 5.02 0.36 1.10
CA LEU A 505 5.34 1.16 2.28
C LEU A 505 6.66 1.94 2.16
N GLY A 506 7.49 1.68 1.13
CA GLY A 506 8.68 2.46 0.86
C GLY A 506 8.34 3.81 0.24
N ILE A 507 7.57 3.82 -0.87
CA ILE A 507 7.11 5.07 -1.50
C ILE A 507 6.14 5.84 -0.60
N ALA A 508 5.39 5.16 0.26
CA ALA A 508 4.46 5.80 1.18
C ALA A 508 5.17 6.78 2.12
N GLU A 509 6.44 6.57 2.48
CA GLU A 509 7.23 7.49 3.33
C GLU A 509 7.47 8.86 2.68
N PHE A 510 7.33 8.95 1.36
CA PHE A 510 7.60 10.17 0.59
C PHE A 510 6.35 10.75 -0.07
N THR A 511 5.18 10.14 0.14
CA THR A 511 3.94 10.49 -0.55
C THR A 511 2.74 10.57 0.41
N ASP A 512 1.72 11.33 0.00
CA ASP A 512 0.56 11.70 0.82
C ASP A 512 -0.71 10.99 0.36
N ARG A 513 -0.68 10.37 -0.82
CA ARG A 513 -1.70 9.45 -1.34
C ARG A 513 -1.11 8.67 -2.51
N VAL A 514 -1.87 7.68 -2.98
CA VAL A 514 -1.53 6.91 -4.18
C VAL A 514 -2.71 6.91 -5.15
N TRP A 515 -2.40 6.88 -6.44
CA TRP A 515 -3.36 6.52 -7.46
C TRP A 515 -3.37 4.99 -7.65
N PRO A 516 -4.39 4.28 -7.14
CA PRO A 516 -4.36 2.81 -7.09
C PRO A 516 -4.53 2.12 -8.45
N SER A 517 -5.14 2.74 -9.46
CA SER A 517 -5.38 2.13 -10.78
C SER A 517 -5.91 3.16 -11.76
N ASP A 518 -5.44 3.15 -13.01
CA ASP A 518 -6.04 3.93 -14.10
C ASP A 518 -7.44 3.41 -14.50
N CYS A 519 -7.86 2.27 -13.96
CA CYS A 519 -9.21 1.78 -14.15
C CYS A 519 -10.17 2.43 -13.17
N ASN A 520 -10.93 3.43 -13.63
CA ASN A 520 -12.02 4.06 -12.88
C ASN A 520 -13.40 3.39 -13.10
N ASP A 521 -13.43 2.20 -13.72
CA ASP A 521 -14.63 1.36 -13.85
C ASP A 521 -15.16 0.95 -12.47
N ALA A 522 -16.40 1.36 -12.15
CA ALA A 522 -16.99 1.18 -10.83
C ALA A 522 -16.98 -0.29 -10.34
N LEU A 523 -17.16 -1.27 -11.24
CA LEU A 523 -17.20 -2.68 -10.88
C LEU A 523 -15.79 -3.24 -10.63
N GLU A 524 -14.79 -2.98 -11.48
CA GLU A 524 -13.39 -3.39 -11.21
C GLU A 524 -12.89 -2.71 -9.92
N ARG A 525 -13.25 -1.43 -9.71
CA ARG A 525 -12.85 -0.65 -8.54
C ARG A 525 -13.32 -1.26 -7.22
N GLN A 526 -14.45 -1.99 -7.19
CA GLN A 526 -14.84 -2.73 -5.98
C GLN A 526 -13.73 -3.67 -5.53
N ALA A 527 -13.16 -4.46 -6.44
CA ALA A 527 -12.09 -5.42 -6.14
C ALA A 527 -10.77 -4.73 -5.83
N ILE A 528 -10.37 -3.77 -6.68
CA ILE A 528 -9.08 -3.07 -6.54
C ILE A 528 -9.03 -2.33 -5.20
N GLN A 529 -10.08 -1.62 -4.81
CA GLN A 529 -10.15 -0.87 -3.56
C GLN A 529 -10.14 -1.82 -2.35
N ARG A 530 -10.95 -2.88 -2.38
CA ARG A 530 -11.04 -3.89 -1.30
C ARG A 530 -9.67 -4.45 -0.94
N TRP A 531 -8.87 -4.82 -1.94
CA TRP A 531 -7.57 -5.44 -1.70
C TRP A 531 -6.46 -4.42 -1.46
N THR A 532 -6.53 -3.23 -2.09
CA THR A 532 -5.60 -2.14 -1.76
C THR A 532 -5.72 -1.74 -0.29
N ALA A 533 -6.94 -1.77 0.27
CA ALA A 533 -7.20 -1.47 1.67
C ALA A 533 -6.63 -2.47 2.69
N LEU A 534 -5.95 -3.55 2.27
CA LEU A 534 -5.23 -4.43 3.21
C LEU A 534 -4.01 -3.77 3.84
N ILE A 535 -3.37 -2.81 3.15
CA ILE A 535 -2.20 -2.08 3.66
C ILE A 535 -2.52 -0.60 3.84
N LEU A 536 -3.12 0.04 2.83
CA LEU A 536 -3.35 1.49 2.87
C LEU A 536 -4.72 1.82 3.48
N PRO A 537 -4.79 2.81 4.39
CA PRO A 537 -6.06 3.30 4.90
C PRO A 537 -6.77 4.16 3.82
N PRO A 538 -8.12 4.28 3.89
CA PRO A 538 -8.93 4.87 2.81
C PRO A 538 -8.49 6.27 2.34
N GLU A 539 -8.06 7.12 3.26
CA GLU A 539 -7.64 8.50 3.02
C GLU A 539 -6.39 8.66 2.14
N LEU A 540 -5.59 7.59 2.02
CA LEU A 540 -4.41 7.55 1.16
C LEU A 540 -4.71 6.93 -0.21
N ILE A 541 -5.92 6.43 -0.45
CA ILE A 541 -6.30 5.75 -1.69
C ILE A 541 -7.11 6.69 -2.56
N GLY A 542 -6.57 7.11 -3.72
CA GLY A 542 -7.32 7.87 -4.71
C GLY A 542 -8.51 7.11 -5.28
N THR A 543 -9.69 7.73 -5.31
CA THR A 543 -10.94 7.12 -5.77
C THR A 543 -11.73 8.10 -6.64
N HIS A 544 -11.59 8.01 -7.97
CA HIS A 544 -12.23 8.98 -8.87
C HIS A 544 -13.52 8.43 -9.50
N VAL A 545 -14.51 9.31 -9.65
CA VAL A 545 -15.67 9.10 -10.51
C VAL A 545 -15.21 9.29 -11.95
N GLY A 546 -15.13 8.19 -12.69
CA GLY A 546 -14.82 8.19 -14.13
C GLY A 546 -16.03 8.53 -15.01
N PRO A 547 -15.85 8.58 -16.35
CA PRO A 547 -16.91 8.80 -17.32
C PRO A 547 -17.97 7.69 -17.29
N GLU A 548 -19.12 7.94 -17.93
CA GLU A 548 -20.21 6.96 -18.00
C GLU A 548 -19.76 5.65 -18.65
N THR A 549 -19.02 5.75 -19.75
CA THR A 549 -18.37 4.63 -20.43
C THR A 549 -16.90 4.60 -20.02
N SER A 550 -16.47 3.57 -19.30
CA SER A 550 -15.07 3.45 -18.88
C SER A 550 -14.13 3.31 -20.08
N HIS A 551 -13.04 4.09 -20.09
CA HIS A 551 -12.02 4.03 -21.14
C HIS A 551 -11.19 2.73 -21.13
N THR A 552 -11.13 2.01 -19.99
CA THR A 552 -10.33 0.79 -19.84
C THR A 552 -11.13 -0.48 -20.09
N THR A 553 -12.41 -0.51 -19.73
CA THR A 553 -13.27 -1.71 -19.85
C THR A 553 -14.35 -1.60 -20.93
N GLY A 554 -14.73 -0.38 -21.33
CA GLY A 554 -15.87 -0.11 -22.21
C GLY A 554 -17.24 -0.33 -21.55
N ARG A 555 -17.32 -0.68 -20.26
CA ARG A 555 -18.60 -0.83 -19.56
C ARG A 555 -19.24 0.52 -19.29
N ARG A 556 -20.58 0.51 -19.27
CA ARG A 556 -21.39 1.67 -18.89
C ARG A 556 -21.98 1.46 -17.50
N HIS A 557 -21.84 2.47 -16.65
CA HIS A 557 -22.41 2.44 -15.30
C HIS A 557 -23.14 3.76 -14.99
N HIS A 558 -24.27 3.63 -14.28
CA HIS A 558 -25.01 4.79 -13.78
C HIS A 558 -24.15 5.61 -12.83
N LEU A 559 -24.39 6.94 -12.81
CA LEU A 559 -23.64 7.88 -11.98
C LEU A 559 -23.59 7.46 -10.50
N ASP A 560 -24.71 7.01 -9.94
CA ASP A 560 -24.77 6.62 -8.53
C ASP A 560 -23.87 5.45 -8.17
N PHE A 561 -23.72 4.45 -9.06
CA PHE A 561 -22.82 3.34 -8.79
C PHE A 561 -21.35 3.77 -8.89
N ARG A 562 -21.01 4.63 -9.87
CA ARG A 562 -19.68 5.23 -9.99
C ARG A 562 -19.33 6.08 -8.75
N ALA A 563 -20.24 6.96 -8.33
CA ALA A 563 -20.04 7.83 -7.18
C ALA A 563 -20.02 7.07 -5.84
N ALA A 564 -20.93 6.10 -5.63
CA ALA A 564 -20.92 5.26 -4.43
C ALA A 564 -19.62 4.43 -4.30
N THR A 565 -19.01 4.05 -5.43
CA THR A 565 -17.71 3.37 -5.44
C THR A 565 -16.57 4.32 -5.05
N ALA A 566 -16.62 5.57 -5.55
CA ALA A 566 -15.61 6.60 -5.27
C ALA A 566 -15.70 7.19 -3.85
N PHE A 567 -16.87 7.09 -3.21
CA PHE A 567 -17.20 7.72 -1.93
C PHE A 567 -16.22 7.43 -0.78
N TRP A 568 -15.59 6.26 -0.75
CA TRP A 568 -14.90 5.72 0.43
C TRP A 568 -13.49 6.25 0.67
N GLY A 569 -12.73 6.48 -0.40
CA GLY A 569 -11.34 6.87 -0.32
C GLY A 569 -11.16 8.37 -0.38
N ASN A 570 -10.04 8.80 -0.95
CA ASN A 570 -9.81 10.18 -1.33
C ASN A 570 -10.53 10.48 -2.66
N MET A 571 -11.76 10.99 -2.53
CA MET A 571 -12.68 11.12 -3.65
C MET A 571 -12.17 12.13 -4.69
N GLY A 572 -12.39 11.82 -5.96
CA GLY A 572 -12.21 12.76 -7.04
C GLY A 572 -13.11 12.50 -8.23
N ILE A 573 -12.87 13.22 -9.32
CA ILE A 573 -13.59 13.16 -10.59
C ILE A 573 -12.54 13.18 -11.69
N GLU A 574 -12.64 12.25 -12.62
CA GLU A 574 -11.73 12.14 -13.77
C GLU A 574 -12.57 11.90 -15.01
N TRP A 575 -13.28 12.96 -15.41
CA TRP A 575 -14.33 12.95 -16.43
C TRP A 575 -14.60 14.40 -16.89
N ASP A 576 -14.85 14.61 -18.18
CA ASP A 576 -15.37 15.89 -18.67
C ASP A 576 -16.82 16.13 -18.22
N ILE A 577 -16.96 16.88 -17.14
CA ILE A 577 -18.25 17.22 -16.52
C ILE A 577 -18.90 18.49 -17.09
N ARG A 578 -18.29 19.16 -18.08
CA ARG A 578 -18.86 20.38 -18.69
C ARG A 578 -20.15 20.10 -19.45
N ALA A 579 -20.29 18.89 -19.99
CA ALA A 579 -21.43 18.46 -20.78
C ALA A 579 -22.54 17.77 -19.96
N LEU A 580 -22.42 17.77 -18.63
CA LEU A 580 -23.43 17.18 -17.75
C LEU A 580 -24.80 17.82 -17.95
N GLN A 581 -25.85 16.99 -17.96
CA GLN A 581 -27.21 17.51 -17.85
C GLN A 581 -27.42 18.10 -16.44
N PRO A 582 -28.32 19.09 -16.27
CA PRO A 582 -28.56 19.72 -14.97
C PRO A 582 -28.90 18.73 -13.84
N GLU A 583 -29.64 17.67 -14.14
CA GLU A 583 -29.99 16.62 -13.17
C GLU A 583 -28.77 15.81 -12.74
N GLU A 584 -27.89 15.45 -13.68
CA GLU A 584 -26.65 14.72 -13.39
C GLU A 584 -25.65 15.58 -12.63
N GLN A 585 -25.52 16.86 -13.00
CA GLN A 585 -24.71 17.82 -12.26
C GLN A 585 -25.22 17.95 -10.83
N HIS A 586 -26.52 18.17 -10.63
CA HIS A 586 -27.11 18.24 -9.30
C HIS A 586 -26.85 16.95 -8.50
N ARG A 587 -26.98 15.79 -9.14
CA ARG A 587 -26.73 14.49 -8.51
C ARG A 587 -25.27 14.31 -8.11
N LEU A 588 -24.32 14.70 -8.96
CA LEU A 588 -22.89 14.68 -8.63
C LEU A 588 -22.57 15.64 -7.46
N THR A 589 -23.14 16.85 -7.45
CA THR A 589 -23.02 17.79 -6.32
C THR A 589 -23.49 17.18 -5.00
N GLN A 590 -24.60 16.43 -5.02
CA GLN A 590 -25.09 15.72 -3.83
C GLN A 590 -24.09 14.67 -3.33
N TRP A 591 -23.45 13.92 -4.23
CA TRP A 591 -22.44 12.93 -3.87
C TRP A 591 -21.17 13.57 -3.30
N VAL A 592 -20.69 14.66 -3.91
CA VAL A 592 -19.55 15.43 -3.40
C VAL A 592 -19.86 15.99 -2.01
N ALA A 593 -21.05 16.57 -1.82
CA ALA A 593 -21.48 17.07 -0.51
C ALA A 593 -21.57 15.94 0.54
N LEU A 594 -22.11 14.78 0.16
CA LEU A 594 -22.18 13.61 1.04
C LEU A 594 -20.79 13.13 1.44
N HIS A 595 -19.85 13.02 0.48
CA HIS A 595 -18.48 12.66 0.78
C HIS A 595 -17.86 13.67 1.75
N LYS A 596 -18.00 14.98 1.51
CA LYS A 596 -17.46 16.01 2.42
C LYS A 596 -18.08 15.96 3.81
N GLN A 597 -19.36 15.60 3.93
CA GLN A 597 -20.02 15.40 5.22
C GLN A 597 -19.41 14.21 5.99
N PHE A 598 -19.09 13.11 5.30
CA PHE A 598 -18.64 11.87 5.93
C PHE A 598 -17.13 11.64 5.90
N ARG A 599 -16.35 12.42 5.15
CA ARG A 599 -14.92 12.16 4.91
C ARG A 599 -14.11 12.04 6.20
N HIS A 600 -14.43 12.83 7.23
CA HIS A 600 -13.77 12.70 8.52
C HIS A 600 -13.95 11.28 9.12
N LEU A 601 -15.18 10.75 9.11
CA LEU A 601 -15.45 9.38 9.53
C LEU A 601 -14.75 8.37 8.60
N LEU A 602 -14.87 8.54 7.28
CA LEU A 602 -14.30 7.62 6.29
C LEU A 602 -12.77 7.52 6.40
N HIS A 603 -12.11 8.64 6.67
CA HIS A 603 -10.65 8.80 6.68
C HIS A 603 -10.03 8.52 8.05
N THR A 604 -10.79 8.61 9.15
CA THR A 604 -10.25 8.35 10.49
C THR A 604 -10.77 7.06 11.11
N GLY A 605 -11.92 6.57 10.66
CA GLY A 605 -12.54 5.35 11.14
C GLY A 605 -11.76 4.09 10.78
N ARG A 606 -12.18 2.98 11.38
CA ARG A 606 -11.69 1.64 11.07
C ARG A 606 -12.46 1.09 9.88
N ALA A 607 -11.75 0.80 8.79
CA ALA A 607 -12.30 0.08 7.65
C ALA A 607 -12.55 -1.39 8.03
N VAL A 608 -13.73 -1.91 7.70
CA VAL A 608 -14.16 -3.27 8.00
C VAL A 608 -14.83 -3.86 6.77
N VAL A 609 -14.49 -5.09 6.45
CA VAL A 609 -15.15 -5.86 5.40
C VAL A 609 -15.91 -7.00 6.05
N ALA A 610 -17.20 -7.13 5.74
CA ALA A 610 -18.01 -8.23 6.26
C ALA A 610 -18.07 -9.37 5.24
N ASP A 611 -17.92 -10.60 5.70
CA ASP A 611 -18.04 -11.78 4.88
C ASP A 611 -19.53 -12.12 4.69
N HIS A 612 -19.89 -12.47 3.45
CA HIS A 612 -21.25 -12.82 3.07
C HIS A 612 -21.26 -14.17 2.36
N ALA A 613 -22.29 -14.98 2.62
CA ALA A 613 -22.40 -16.33 2.08
C ALA A 613 -22.62 -16.35 0.56
N ASP A 614 -23.33 -15.35 0.04
CA ASP A 614 -23.46 -15.14 -1.40
C ASP A 614 -22.30 -14.26 -1.92
N PRO A 615 -21.43 -14.79 -2.80
CA PRO A 615 -20.30 -14.05 -3.36
C PRO A 615 -20.72 -12.89 -4.29
N ALA A 616 -22.00 -12.79 -4.67
CA ALA A 616 -22.54 -11.67 -5.43
C ALA A 616 -22.73 -10.40 -4.60
N MET A 617 -22.70 -10.50 -3.26
CA MET A 617 -22.95 -9.38 -2.35
C MET A 617 -21.69 -9.05 -1.55
N TRP A 618 -21.23 -7.81 -1.68
CA TRP A 618 -20.05 -7.32 -0.98
C TRP A 618 -20.45 -6.25 0.03
N ILE A 619 -19.86 -6.31 1.22
CA ILE A 619 -20.18 -5.43 2.34
C ILE A 619 -18.90 -4.85 2.88
N HIS A 620 -18.85 -3.52 2.96
CA HIS A 620 -17.76 -2.78 3.58
C HIS A 620 -18.34 -1.71 4.49
N LEU A 621 -17.61 -1.40 5.54
CA LEU A 621 -17.99 -0.43 6.55
C LEU A 621 -16.79 0.42 6.91
N VAL A 622 -17.06 1.65 7.35
CA VAL A 622 -16.14 2.41 8.17
C VAL A 622 -16.83 2.70 9.50
N VAL A 623 -16.19 2.31 10.59
CA VAL A 623 -16.69 2.46 11.96
C VAL A 623 -15.82 3.49 12.68
N ALA A 624 -16.42 4.49 13.31
CA ALA A 624 -15.72 5.48 14.12
C ALA A 624 -14.89 4.79 15.22
N GLN A 625 -13.78 5.41 15.62
CA GLN A 625 -12.87 4.83 16.62
C GLN A 625 -13.54 4.62 17.99
N ASP A 626 -14.48 5.49 18.36
CA ASP A 626 -15.31 5.38 19.56
C ASP A 626 -16.52 4.44 19.38
N GLN A 627 -16.67 3.86 18.18
CA GLN A 627 -17.77 3.01 17.75
C GLN A 627 -19.15 3.66 17.89
N ARG A 628 -19.26 5.00 17.92
CA ARG A 628 -20.56 5.69 18.02
C ARG A 628 -21.21 6.00 16.68
N GLU A 629 -20.46 5.93 15.59
CA GLU A 629 -20.96 6.17 14.24
C GLU A 629 -20.36 5.17 13.27
N ALA A 630 -21.12 4.76 12.25
CA ALA A 630 -20.60 3.97 11.14
C ALA A 630 -21.35 4.22 9.84
N VAL A 631 -20.67 4.01 8.72
CA VAL A 631 -21.27 3.94 7.39
C VAL A 631 -20.97 2.58 6.79
N ALA A 632 -21.99 1.93 6.22
CA ALA A 632 -21.88 0.65 5.54
C ALA A 632 -22.33 0.76 4.08
N GLY A 633 -21.57 0.16 3.16
CA GLY A 633 -21.92 -0.01 1.75
C GLY A 633 -22.20 -1.47 1.44
N ILE A 634 -23.37 -1.74 0.90
CA ILE A 634 -23.75 -3.07 0.43
C ILE A 634 -23.89 -3.01 -1.09
N THR A 635 -22.99 -3.70 -1.78
CA THR A 635 -22.87 -3.68 -3.25
C THR A 635 -23.25 -5.04 -3.82
N ALA A 636 -24.15 -5.04 -4.81
CA ALA A 636 -24.39 -6.21 -5.65
C ALA A 636 -23.42 -6.18 -6.84
N VAL A 637 -22.33 -6.96 -6.79
CA VAL A 637 -21.31 -6.98 -7.86
C VAL A 637 -21.72 -7.86 -9.04
N GLN A 638 -22.72 -8.72 -8.85
CA GLN A 638 -23.37 -9.51 -9.88
C GLN A 638 -24.76 -9.90 -9.37
N ARG A 639 -25.52 -10.65 -10.15
CA ARG A 639 -26.82 -11.16 -9.71
C ARG A 639 -26.63 -12.30 -8.72
N SER A 640 -27.27 -12.18 -7.54
CA SER A 640 -27.37 -13.27 -6.56
C SER A 640 -27.98 -14.53 -7.18
N THR A 641 -27.50 -15.68 -6.73
CA THR A 641 -28.09 -16.99 -7.07
C THR A 641 -29.43 -17.24 -6.37
N THR A 642 -29.65 -16.61 -5.21
CA THR A 642 -30.86 -16.79 -4.38
C THR A 642 -31.61 -15.47 -4.17
N TRP A 643 -32.90 -15.56 -3.88
CA TRP A 643 -33.74 -14.40 -3.62
C TRP A 643 -34.63 -14.58 -2.38
N PRO A 644 -34.57 -13.66 -1.39
CA PRO A 644 -33.57 -12.59 -1.25
C PRO A 644 -32.16 -13.17 -0.99
N PRO A 645 -31.07 -12.40 -1.23
CA PRO A 645 -29.68 -12.86 -1.04
C PRO A 645 -29.29 -13.20 0.42
N GLY A 646 -30.24 -13.20 1.35
CA GLY A 646 -29.98 -13.42 2.78
C GLY A 646 -29.97 -12.12 3.59
N ARG A 647 -29.42 -12.18 4.80
CA ARG A 647 -29.29 -11.05 5.72
C ARG A 647 -27.85 -10.52 5.71
N PHE A 648 -27.74 -9.19 5.76
CA PHE A 648 -26.47 -8.47 5.72
C PHE A 648 -26.01 -8.18 7.15
N ARG A 649 -24.99 -8.91 7.61
CA ARG A 649 -24.37 -8.70 8.93
C ARG A 649 -23.44 -7.48 8.87
N LEU A 650 -23.42 -6.70 9.93
CA LEU A 650 -22.60 -5.50 10.08
C LEU A 650 -21.69 -5.64 11.31
N PRO A 651 -20.50 -6.26 11.17
CA PRO A 651 -19.57 -6.50 12.27
C PRO A 651 -18.78 -5.23 12.62
N GLY A 652 -18.09 -5.28 13.76
CA GLY A 652 -17.13 -4.25 14.17
C GLY A 652 -17.69 -3.10 15.02
N LEU A 653 -18.99 -3.13 15.31
CA LEU A 653 -19.69 -2.23 16.24
C LEU A 653 -19.56 -2.69 17.70
N SER A 654 -19.82 -1.79 18.65
CA SER A 654 -19.88 -2.14 20.07
C SER A 654 -21.07 -3.08 20.35
N PRO A 655 -20.87 -4.30 20.89
CA PRO A 655 -21.93 -5.29 21.02
C PRO A 655 -23.13 -4.84 21.88
N GLY A 656 -22.89 -4.01 22.90
CA GLY A 656 -23.90 -3.54 23.85
C GLY A 656 -24.56 -2.21 23.48
N THR A 657 -24.04 -1.51 22.46
CA THR A 657 -24.55 -0.20 22.05
C THR A 657 -25.72 -0.37 21.08
N THR A 658 -26.80 0.38 21.29
CA THR A 658 -27.94 0.46 20.36
C THR A 658 -27.66 1.52 19.30
N TYR A 659 -27.86 1.17 18.03
CA TYR A 659 -27.68 2.06 16.89
C TYR A 659 -29.01 2.32 16.20
N ARG A 660 -29.29 3.59 15.89
CA ARG A 660 -30.28 3.98 14.89
C ARG A 660 -29.68 3.71 13.50
N ILE A 661 -30.41 2.97 12.68
CA ILE A 661 -29.99 2.50 11.36
C ILE A 661 -30.91 3.09 10.29
N GLU A 662 -30.32 3.77 9.31
CA GLU A 662 -31.05 4.46 8.24
C GLU A 662 -30.31 4.35 6.90
N PRO A 663 -31.01 4.26 5.76
CA PRO A 663 -30.35 4.37 4.47
C PRO A 663 -29.78 5.78 4.26
N LEU A 664 -28.53 5.85 3.81
CA LEU A 664 -27.91 7.10 3.37
C LEU A 664 -28.25 7.36 1.93
N MET A 665 -28.99 8.45 1.69
CA MET A 665 -29.44 8.87 0.37
C MET A 665 -30.28 7.77 -0.32
N ALA A 666 -31.27 8.14 -1.14
CA ALA A 666 -31.89 7.16 -2.02
C ALA A 666 -30.90 6.92 -3.17
N THR A 667 -29.88 6.07 -2.96
CA THR A 667 -28.73 5.87 -3.86
C THR A 667 -28.98 4.83 -4.96
N SER A 668 -30.15 4.20 -4.98
CA SER A 668 -30.43 3.16 -5.96
C SER A 668 -31.85 3.23 -6.48
N GLU A 669 -31.96 3.11 -7.81
CA GLU A 669 -33.07 2.40 -8.43
C GLU A 669 -33.13 1.00 -7.81
N PHE A 670 -34.04 0.80 -6.86
CA PHE A 670 -34.44 -0.53 -6.46
C PHE A 670 -35.24 -1.15 -7.61
N LEU A 671 -35.26 -2.48 -7.72
CA LEU A 671 -36.38 -3.09 -8.44
C LEU A 671 -37.66 -2.51 -7.85
N GLU A 672 -38.59 -2.08 -8.70
CA GLU A 672 -39.95 -1.74 -8.29
C GLU A 672 -40.59 -3.02 -7.73
N THR A 673 -40.29 -3.32 -6.48
CA THR A 673 -40.88 -4.41 -5.73
C THR A 673 -42.08 -3.87 -4.99
N THR A 674 -43.14 -4.67 -4.92
CA THR A 674 -44.33 -4.37 -4.13
C THR A 674 -44.06 -4.28 -2.62
N TRP A 675 -42.85 -4.68 -2.18
CA TRP A 675 -42.48 -4.75 -0.77
C TRP A 675 -41.07 -4.20 -0.51
N THR A 676 -40.98 -3.28 0.45
CA THR A 676 -39.73 -2.71 1.01
C THR A 676 -39.75 -3.02 2.51
N PRO A 677 -38.64 -3.50 3.12
CA PRO A 677 -38.58 -3.67 4.57
C PRO A 677 -38.94 -2.37 5.30
N ALA A 678 -39.76 -2.45 6.36
CA ALA A 678 -40.27 -1.26 7.05
C ALA A 678 -39.15 -0.35 7.57
N TRP A 679 -38.08 -0.94 8.12
CA TRP A 679 -36.93 -0.20 8.63
C TRP A 679 -36.26 0.67 7.57
N PHE A 680 -36.35 0.30 6.29
CA PHE A 680 -35.74 1.06 5.21
C PHE A 680 -36.41 2.43 5.01
N ARG A 681 -37.67 2.58 5.46
CA ARG A 681 -38.41 3.85 5.34
C ARG A 681 -38.38 4.67 6.62
N SER A 682 -38.48 4.01 7.78
CA SER A 682 -38.61 4.67 9.09
C SER A 682 -37.36 4.63 9.96
N GLY A 683 -36.31 3.96 9.50
CA GLY A 683 -35.20 3.52 10.33
C GLY A 683 -35.58 2.37 11.27
N THR A 684 -34.59 1.82 11.96
CA THR A 684 -34.76 0.88 13.08
C THR A 684 -33.67 1.05 14.13
N HIS A 685 -33.84 0.42 15.29
CA HIS A 685 -32.86 0.40 16.37
C HIS A 685 -32.44 -1.03 16.68
N LEU A 686 -31.16 -1.33 16.57
CA LEU A 686 -30.60 -2.65 16.89
C LEU A 686 -29.29 -2.48 17.65
N THR A 687 -28.98 -3.44 18.52
CA THR A 687 -27.66 -3.47 19.17
C THR A 687 -26.58 -3.89 18.18
N GLY A 688 -25.32 -3.48 18.43
CA GLY A 688 -24.19 -3.94 17.63
C GLY A 688 -24.08 -5.47 17.58
N ARG A 689 -24.47 -6.17 18.66
CA ARG A 689 -24.55 -7.64 18.68
C ARG A 689 -25.60 -8.19 17.72
N MET A 690 -26.80 -7.60 17.69
CA MET A 690 -27.86 -8.01 16.76
C MET A 690 -27.41 -7.77 15.31
N LEU A 691 -26.77 -6.64 15.03
CA LEU A 691 -26.26 -6.32 13.70
C LEU A 691 -25.15 -7.28 13.24
N ALA A 692 -24.23 -7.65 14.14
CA ALA A 692 -23.14 -8.57 13.84
C ALA A 692 -23.59 -10.04 13.67
N GLN A 693 -24.57 -10.49 14.46
CA GLN A 693 -24.98 -11.91 14.49
C GLN A 693 -26.20 -12.21 13.60
N VAL A 694 -27.14 -11.27 13.49
CA VAL A 694 -28.42 -11.45 12.80
C VAL A 694 -28.47 -10.69 11.47
N GLY A 695 -28.01 -9.44 11.46
CA GLY A 695 -27.98 -8.60 10.27
C GLY A 695 -29.33 -8.04 9.83
N LEU A 696 -29.31 -7.30 8.72
CA LEU A 696 -30.45 -6.60 8.13
C LEU A 696 -30.97 -7.30 6.87
N ALA A 697 -32.27 -7.22 6.60
CA ALA A 697 -32.80 -7.55 5.28
C ALA A 697 -32.90 -6.26 4.45
N LEU A 698 -32.42 -6.27 3.20
CA LEU A 698 -32.50 -5.12 2.31
C LEU A 698 -33.60 -5.25 1.26
N PRO A 699 -34.04 -4.11 0.69
CA PRO A 699 -34.72 -4.15 -0.59
C PRO A 699 -33.85 -4.80 -1.67
N ALA A 700 -34.55 -5.24 -2.70
CA ALA A 700 -34.00 -5.75 -3.94
C ALA A 700 -32.96 -4.84 -4.61
N LEU A 701 -31.67 -5.18 -4.53
CA LEU A 701 -30.63 -4.50 -5.31
C LEU A 701 -30.47 -5.16 -6.68
N LEU A 702 -30.52 -4.34 -7.72
CA LEU A 702 -30.05 -4.74 -9.05
C LEU A 702 -28.52 -4.94 -9.00
N PRO A 703 -27.95 -5.78 -9.88
CA PRO A 703 -26.51 -5.83 -10.07
C PRO A 703 -25.95 -4.44 -10.39
N GLU A 704 -24.70 -4.20 -10.02
CA GLU A 704 -24.00 -2.92 -10.23
C GLU A 704 -24.75 -1.75 -9.58
N ARG A 705 -25.19 -1.98 -8.33
CA ARG A 705 -25.78 -0.99 -7.43
C ARG A 705 -25.21 -1.14 -6.04
N THR A 706 -25.13 -0.01 -5.34
CA THR A 706 -24.68 0.07 -3.94
C THR A 706 -25.71 0.82 -3.11
N GLN A 707 -26.09 0.22 -1.98
CA GLN A 707 -26.84 0.91 -0.94
C GLN A 707 -25.92 1.32 0.20
N LEU A 708 -25.95 2.61 0.55
CA LEU A 708 -25.27 3.12 1.74
C LEU A 708 -26.21 3.13 2.95
N ILE A 709 -25.68 2.83 4.13
CA ILE A 709 -26.42 2.80 5.40
C ILE A 709 -25.62 3.57 6.43
N HIS A 710 -26.28 4.44 7.19
CA HIS A 710 -25.72 5.14 8.33
C HIS A 710 -26.21 4.51 9.63
N LEU A 711 -25.29 4.41 10.57
CA LEU A 711 -25.52 3.90 11.91
C LEU A 711 -25.04 4.93 12.90
N THR A 712 -25.93 5.40 13.77
CA THR A 712 -25.60 6.34 14.85
C THR A 712 -25.99 5.74 16.19
N ALA A 713 -25.06 5.71 17.14
CA ALA A 713 -25.33 5.24 18.50
C ALA A 713 -26.36 6.15 19.17
N VAL A 714 -27.37 5.54 19.78
CA VAL A 714 -28.38 6.23 20.59
C VAL A 714 -28.28 5.75 22.03
N ASP A 715 -28.50 6.67 22.96
CA ASP A 715 -28.65 6.29 24.36
C ASP A 715 -29.98 5.55 24.52
N ASP A 716 -29.96 4.45 25.27
CA ASP A 716 -30.98 3.40 25.25
C ASP A 716 -32.42 3.95 25.34
N PRO A 717 -33.23 3.87 24.25
CA PRO A 717 -34.62 4.31 24.30
C PRO A 717 -35.48 3.38 25.18
N LEU A 718 -34.98 2.19 25.54
CA LEU A 718 -35.79 1.11 26.09
C LEU A 718 -35.76 0.99 27.62
N VAL A 719 -35.17 1.96 28.34
CA VAL A 719 -35.31 2.04 29.82
C VAL A 719 -36.63 2.72 30.25
N GLY A 720 -37.50 3.08 29.31
CA GLY A 720 -38.79 3.71 29.63
C GLY A 720 -39.93 3.27 28.73
N THR A 721 -40.40 2.03 28.88
CA THR A 721 -41.84 1.64 28.99
C THR A 721 -41.93 0.12 28.93
N GLU A 722 -42.12 -0.53 30.08
CA GLU A 722 -42.85 -1.80 30.12
C GLU A 722 -44.26 -1.51 29.57
N ASN A 723 -44.55 -1.94 28.35
CA ASN A 723 -45.92 -2.09 27.89
C ASN A 723 -46.12 -3.53 27.44
N ALA A 724 -47.09 -4.15 28.09
CA ALA A 724 -47.45 -5.54 28.02
C ALA A 724 -47.63 -6.05 26.58
N LEU A 725 -47.12 -7.26 26.34
CA LEU A 725 -47.51 -8.08 25.20
C LEU A 725 -49.02 -8.39 25.30
N PRO A 726 -49.83 -8.16 24.26
CA PRO A 726 -51.14 -8.77 24.17
C PRO A 726 -50.98 -10.24 23.76
N THR A 727 -51.68 -11.12 24.50
CA THR A 727 -51.87 -12.56 24.26
C THR A 727 -52.47 -12.88 22.91
#